data_AF-A0A540X9T4-F1
#
_entry.id   AF-A0A540X9T4-F1
#
_cell.length_a   1.000
_cell.length_b   1.000
_cell.length_c   1.000
_cell.angle_alpha   90.00
_cell.angle_beta   90.00
_cell.angle_gamma   90.00
#
_symmetry.space_group_name_H-M   'P 1'
#
loop_
_entity.id
_entity.type
_entity.pdbx_description
1 polymer ?
#
loop_
_entity_poly.entity_id
_entity_poly.type
_entity_poly.pdbx_seq_one_letter_code
_entity_poly.pdbx_strand_id
1 'polypeptide(L)'
;MSAVRKAFAARGTAVPFIRVLLAMGTLAMPGVSVASDLLGSSRGGSAQWDFCYGKPDGAVLPADPRTLVQPGISNGRAVHFNAFWKNCHVNPEAVQEEGAARTCGELRGRFSRGEGLLTNGHPGVGALFTGTDATRPEAGFGIATFSAAQYNELWRVWGFPFRPDNFDALVAQRYGSGLSTERNPYPLPLQLPNRTNGGSGQLPQMLTQLRNPDGSWSGRMGVTCHACHSGVVGTPSDGPGLGVLMGGGSSLADLDLFLSDLLPLGYPASLATFLNLNRTRGTNNASDINLAFLFPDEEPLTPSEVIGLINSGSTAGMDTPAWWNMGHRPVKFIDGVFPMDAPRVDMVFYTPFLGLFGGIGGPVSEAGQDWMRANGPALNTWVESLKSPPYPLPVNTSLAEQGAVLFHTLDMWAPGRNNAVPRPQGNGSCASCHGAYSPRYVNDPAFLATPALAGMASYIAPLRIIGTDPVRVNTNNAAVQSAGAKNFFGYPQTAGTAQDCGPQNQPHLRGDREHGYLAPPLYGVWATAPYFHNGSVPNVWEVLKPADRKPIWRRVSAPPRWDQPLVIMGFDTSLQRAYDSSRLGWKYDTIACQWRTPWNPAVSPYINCDPGDEFRTPLAQEIMAVLFSNLSASWNILFPPTRTRQQLEDRKIYNTHAFGQDNGGHEFNAVLTDPERLALIEYLKTL
;
A
#
# COMPACT_ATOMS: atom_id res chain seq x y z
N MET A 1 35.39 -64.47 11.32
CA MET A 1 36.06 -65.19 12.43
C MET A 1 35.52 -64.62 13.75
N SER A 2 34.45 -65.24 14.27
CA SER A 2 34.41 -65.94 15.57
C SER A 2 34.63 -65.02 16.78
N ALA A 3 33.59 -64.47 17.41
CA ALA A 3 32.68 -65.10 18.38
C ALA A 3 33.32 -65.38 19.75
N VAL A 4 32.78 -64.76 20.82
CA VAL A 4 32.56 -65.41 22.12
C VAL A 4 31.30 -64.84 22.78
N ARG A 5 30.31 -65.73 22.96
CA ARG A 5 29.12 -65.59 23.82
C ARG A 5 29.47 -66.05 25.24
N LYS A 6 28.79 -65.50 26.26
CA LYS A 6 28.47 -66.23 27.50
C LYS A 6 26.98 -66.05 27.82
N ALA A 7 26.35 -67.16 28.16
CA ALA A 7 24.95 -67.31 28.54
C ALA A 7 24.87 -68.09 29.87
N PHE A 8 23.85 -67.85 30.69
CA PHE A 8 23.22 -68.77 31.67
C PHE A 8 21.92 -68.06 32.17
N ALA A 9 20.72 -68.46 31.72
CA ALA A 9 19.74 -69.39 32.34
C ALA A 9 19.30 -68.98 33.77
N ALA A 10 18.11 -68.38 33.98
CA ALA A 10 16.75 -68.96 34.07
C ALA A 10 16.32 -69.35 35.50
N ARG A 11 15.23 -68.76 35.99
CA ARG A 11 14.21 -69.34 36.89
C ARG A 11 13.00 -68.42 36.96
N GLY A 12 11.82 -68.94 36.63
CA GLY A 12 10.53 -68.26 36.72
C GLY A 12 9.76 -68.65 37.98
N THR A 13 8.78 -67.83 38.32
CA THR A 13 7.62 -68.18 39.16
C THR A 13 6.40 -67.34 38.71
N ALA A 14 5.24 -68.00 38.72
CA ALA A 14 3.93 -67.63 38.18
C ALA A 14 3.26 -66.41 38.87
N VAL A 15 2.23 -65.79 38.28
CA VAL A 15 0.75 -65.89 38.52
C VAL A 15 0.02 -64.81 37.64
N PRO A 16 -1.32 -64.67 37.58
CA PRO A 16 -2.19 -65.02 36.47
C PRO A 16 -2.71 -63.82 35.63
N PHE A 17 -3.27 -64.15 34.47
CA PHE A 17 -4.05 -63.26 33.60
C PHE A 17 -5.25 -62.63 34.32
N ILE A 18 -5.30 -61.30 34.38
CA ILE A 18 -6.52 -60.51 34.60
C ILE A 18 -6.81 -59.75 33.32
N ARG A 19 -7.95 -60.07 32.69
CA ARG A 19 -8.56 -59.26 31.63
C ARG A 19 -9.03 -57.94 32.24
N VAL A 20 -8.38 -56.83 31.89
CA VAL A 20 -8.92 -55.48 32.12
C VAL A 20 -9.55 -55.01 30.82
N LEU A 21 -10.88 -54.84 30.83
CA LEU A 21 -11.60 -54.05 29.85
C LEU A 21 -11.06 -52.62 29.90
N LEU A 22 -10.40 -52.16 28.83
CA LEU A 22 -10.18 -50.73 28.63
C LEU A 22 -11.50 -50.12 28.18
N ALA A 23 -12.12 -49.36 29.07
CA ALA A 23 -13.20 -48.44 28.71
C ALA A 23 -12.68 -47.47 27.64
N MET A 24 -13.36 -47.41 26.49
CA MET A 24 -13.19 -46.35 25.51
C MET A 24 -13.59 -45.03 26.16
N GLY A 25 -12.61 -44.29 26.67
CA GLY A 25 -12.77 -42.87 26.93
C GLY A 25 -12.94 -42.18 25.59
N THR A 26 -14.16 -41.72 25.31
CA THR A 26 -14.45 -40.76 24.25
C THR A 26 -13.59 -39.52 24.49
N LEU A 27 -12.49 -39.40 23.72
CA LEU A 27 -11.83 -38.12 23.55
C LEU A 27 -12.87 -37.16 22.98
N ALA A 28 -13.26 -36.19 23.80
CA ALA A 28 -14.01 -35.04 23.34
C ALA A 28 -13.19 -34.37 22.23
N MET A 29 -13.69 -34.47 21.00
CA MET A 29 -13.21 -33.63 19.91
C MET A 29 -13.37 -32.16 20.35
N PRO A 30 -12.39 -31.28 20.07
CA PRO A 30 -12.59 -29.85 20.24
C PRO A 30 -13.83 -29.48 19.44
N GLY A 31 -14.79 -28.83 20.09
CA GLY A 31 -16.06 -28.45 19.48
C GLY A 31 -15.80 -27.75 18.15
N VAL A 32 -16.45 -28.25 17.10
CA VAL A 32 -16.69 -27.47 15.89
C VAL A 32 -17.36 -26.19 16.36
N SER A 33 -16.62 -25.08 16.34
CA SER A 33 -17.20 -23.75 16.55
C SER A 33 -18.36 -23.65 15.56
N VAL A 34 -19.58 -23.48 16.08
CA VAL A 34 -20.70 -23.04 15.26
C VAL A 34 -20.21 -21.75 14.59
N ALA A 35 -20.20 -21.73 13.25
CA ALA A 35 -19.77 -20.54 12.53
C ALA A 35 -20.65 -19.37 12.98
N SER A 36 -20.04 -18.36 13.60
CA SER A 36 -20.73 -17.14 13.98
C SER A 36 -21.23 -16.48 12.69
N ASP A 37 -22.50 -16.13 12.62
CA ASP A 37 -23.04 -15.34 11.51
C ASP A 37 -22.52 -13.88 11.56
N LEU A 38 -21.81 -13.51 12.63
CA LEU A 38 -21.22 -12.18 12.80
C LEU A 38 -19.77 -12.08 12.32
N LEU A 39 -18.97 -13.13 12.48
CA LEU A 39 -17.53 -13.09 12.21
C LEU A 39 -17.17 -13.84 10.94
N GLY A 40 -16.41 -13.19 10.06
CA GLY A 40 -15.90 -13.76 8.83
C GLY A 40 -15.15 -12.72 8.01
N SER A 41 -14.12 -13.15 7.27
CA SER A 41 -13.33 -12.26 6.41
C SER A 41 -12.88 -13.01 5.16
N SER A 42 -13.06 -12.39 3.99
CA SER A 42 -12.42 -12.84 2.75
C SER A 42 -10.93 -12.50 2.71
N ARG A 43 -10.49 -11.59 3.61
CA ARG A 43 -9.15 -10.99 3.65
C ARG A 43 -8.79 -10.24 2.36
N GLY A 44 -9.80 -9.64 1.73
CA GLY A 44 -9.67 -9.02 0.41
C GLY A 44 -9.55 -10.04 -0.71
N GLY A 45 -8.80 -9.67 -1.75
CA GLY A 45 -8.62 -10.44 -2.97
C GLY A 45 -9.77 -10.28 -3.97
N SER A 46 -9.84 -11.21 -4.92
CA SER A 46 -10.80 -11.21 -6.03
C SER A 46 -11.77 -12.37 -5.90
N ALA A 47 -13.07 -12.08 -5.96
CA ALA A 47 -14.11 -13.10 -5.95
C ALA A 47 -14.02 -14.05 -7.17
N GLN A 48 -13.57 -13.55 -8.32
CA GLN A 48 -13.35 -14.38 -9.50
C GLN A 48 -12.14 -15.32 -9.32
N TRP A 49 -11.08 -14.83 -8.68
CA TRP A 49 -9.92 -15.67 -8.35
C TRP A 49 -10.31 -16.77 -7.37
N ASP A 50 -11.05 -16.40 -6.31
CA ASP A 50 -11.53 -17.35 -5.29
C ASP A 50 -12.47 -18.41 -5.90
N PHE A 51 -13.33 -18.03 -6.85
CA PHE A 51 -14.18 -18.98 -7.57
C PHE A 51 -13.41 -20.09 -8.29
N CYS A 52 -12.21 -19.77 -8.80
CA CYS A 52 -11.42 -20.72 -9.58
C CYS A 52 -10.71 -21.79 -8.75
N TYR A 53 -10.70 -21.72 -7.42
CA TYR A 53 -10.13 -22.80 -6.62
C TYR A 53 -10.89 -24.12 -6.87
N GLY A 54 -10.15 -25.17 -7.24
CA GLY A 54 -10.70 -26.50 -7.54
C GLY A 54 -11.53 -26.60 -8.82
N LYS A 55 -11.54 -25.57 -9.68
CA LYS A 55 -12.27 -25.57 -10.97
C LYS A 55 -11.37 -25.91 -12.16
N PRO A 56 -11.88 -26.56 -13.23
CA PRO A 56 -11.13 -26.75 -14.47
C PRO A 56 -10.93 -25.42 -15.21
N ASP A 57 -9.93 -25.35 -16.09
CA ASP A 57 -9.61 -24.14 -16.87
C ASP A 57 -10.80 -23.65 -17.72
N GLY A 58 -11.60 -24.57 -18.27
CA GLY A 58 -12.79 -24.23 -19.06
C GLY A 58 -14.00 -23.74 -18.25
N ALA A 59 -13.91 -23.64 -16.91
CA ALA A 59 -15.00 -23.11 -16.10
C ALA A 59 -15.21 -21.62 -16.40
N VAL A 60 -16.46 -21.26 -16.71
CA VAL A 60 -16.87 -19.87 -16.98
C VAL A 60 -16.83 -19.05 -15.70
N LEU A 61 -16.18 -17.89 -15.75
CA LEU A 61 -16.08 -17.00 -14.61
C LEU A 61 -17.43 -16.34 -14.30
N PRO A 62 -17.78 -16.18 -13.02
CA PRO A 62 -18.89 -15.31 -12.63
C PRO A 62 -18.56 -13.85 -12.96
N ALA A 63 -19.59 -13.01 -13.01
CA ALA A 63 -19.38 -11.56 -13.09
C ALA A 63 -18.56 -11.08 -11.89
N ASP A 64 -17.61 -10.18 -12.14
CA ASP A 64 -16.88 -9.49 -11.08
C ASP A 64 -17.87 -8.61 -10.28
N PRO A 65 -18.00 -8.79 -8.95
CA PRO A 65 -18.92 -8.01 -8.13
C PRO A 65 -18.72 -6.49 -8.21
N ARG A 66 -17.51 -6.01 -8.51
CA ARG A 66 -17.24 -4.57 -8.70
C ARG A 66 -18.10 -3.97 -9.80
N THR A 67 -18.37 -4.74 -10.85
CA THR A 67 -19.19 -4.32 -12.00
C THR A 67 -20.65 -4.02 -11.63
N LEU A 68 -21.15 -4.60 -10.53
CA LEU A 68 -22.50 -4.38 -10.01
C LEU A 68 -22.65 -3.00 -9.35
N VAL A 69 -21.54 -2.32 -9.02
CA VAL A 69 -21.57 -0.99 -8.40
C VAL A 69 -21.88 0.08 -9.45
N GLN A 70 -23.17 0.21 -9.74
CA GLN A 70 -23.77 1.16 -10.68
C GLN A 70 -24.74 2.10 -9.96
N PRO A 71 -25.10 3.26 -10.56
CA PRO A 71 -26.08 4.16 -9.98
C PRO A 71 -27.37 3.44 -9.57
N GLY A 72 -27.81 3.67 -8.33
CA GLY A 72 -29.04 3.10 -7.78
C GLY A 72 -28.91 1.79 -7.03
N ILE A 73 -27.80 1.06 -7.15
CA ILE A 73 -27.62 -0.25 -6.49
C ILE A 73 -27.73 -0.19 -4.95
N SER A 74 -27.30 0.93 -4.35
CA SER A 74 -27.31 1.17 -2.91
C SER A 74 -28.47 2.04 -2.42
N ASN A 75 -29.46 2.34 -3.26
CA ASN A 75 -30.57 3.21 -2.86
C ASN A 75 -31.36 2.58 -1.71
N GLY A 76 -31.62 3.36 -0.65
CA GLY A 76 -32.39 2.94 0.53
C GLY A 76 -31.70 1.91 1.43
N ARG A 77 -30.40 1.66 1.24
CA ARG A 77 -29.63 0.66 2.00
C ARG A 77 -28.72 1.28 3.03
N ALA A 78 -28.30 0.48 4.01
CA ALA A 78 -27.38 0.90 5.05
C ALA A 78 -25.99 1.26 4.49
N VAL A 79 -25.46 0.43 3.58
CA VAL A 79 -24.22 0.68 2.84
C VAL A 79 -24.52 1.58 1.64
N HIS A 80 -23.78 2.67 1.49
CA HIS A 80 -23.96 3.61 0.39
C HIS A 80 -22.77 3.61 -0.58
N PHE A 81 -23.05 3.69 -1.87
CA PHE A 81 -22.05 3.85 -2.93
C PHE A 81 -22.33 5.10 -3.75
N ASN A 82 -21.28 5.87 -4.04
CA ASN A 82 -21.34 7.05 -4.90
C ASN A 82 -20.21 7.13 -5.95
N ALA A 83 -19.20 6.26 -5.86
CA ALA A 83 -18.26 6.02 -6.94
C ALA A 83 -18.66 4.73 -7.68
N PHE A 84 -18.67 4.77 -9.01
CA PHE A 84 -19.24 3.69 -9.82
C PHE A 84 -18.20 3.05 -10.71
N TRP A 85 -18.40 1.77 -11.01
CA TRP A 85 -17.51 1.02 -11.89
C TRP A 85 -17.60 1.52 -13.34
N LYS A 86 -16.45 1.60 -14.01
CA LYS A 86 -16.32 1.77 -15.45
C LYS A 86 -15.54 0.60 -16.04
N ASN A 87 -15.96 0.13 -17.20
CA ASN A 87 -15.27 -0.90 -17.97
C ASN A 87 -14.45 -0.22 -19.08
N CYS A 88 -13.14 -0.15 -18.90
CA CYS A 88 -12.23 0.54 -19.82
C CYS A 88 -11.96 -0.28 -21.09
N HIS A 89 -12.37 -1.55 -21.09
CA HIS A 89 -12.13 -2.51 -22.16
C HIS A 89 -13.41 -2.89 -22.91
N VAL A 90 -14.42 -2.02 -22.94
CA VAL A 90 -15.65 -2.28 -23.74
C VAL A 90 -15.36 -2.41 -25.23
N ASN A 91 -14.39 -1.65 -25.75
CA ASN A 91 -13.87 -1.80 -27.10
C ASN A 91 -12.35 -2.09 -27.06
N PRO A 92 -11.96 -3.36 -26.85
CA PRO A 92 -10.55 -3.77 -26.76
C PRO A 92 -9.71 -3.38 -27.97
N GLU A 93 -10.31 -3.30 -29.17
CA GLU A 93 -9.61 -2.89 -30.38
C GLU A 93 -9.25 -1.39 -30.35
N ALA A 94 -10.16 -0.55 -29.86
CA ALA A 94 -9.91 0.89 -29.73
C ALA A 94 -8.86 1.19 -28.65
N VAL A 95 -8.90 0.49 -27.51
CA VAL A 95 -7.94 0.71 -26.42
C VAL A 95 -6.65 -0.11 -26.57
N GLN A 96 -6.62 -1.05 -27.51
CA GLN A 96 -5.50 -1.97 -27.80
C GLN A 96 -5.02 -2.75 -26.56
N GLU A 97 -5.95 -3.15 -25.70
CA GLU A 97 -5.68 -3.87 -24.45
C GLU A 97 -6.52 -5.14 -24.36
N GLU A 98 -6.01 -6.17 -23.70
CA GLU A 98 -6.78 -7.39 -23.46
C GLU A 98 -7.96 -7.12 -22.51
N GLY A 99 -9.16 -7.55 -22.90
CA GLY A 99 -10.36 -7.44 -22.06
C GLY A 99 -10.34 -8.41 -20.85
N ALA A 100 -11.43 -8.38 -20.08
CA ALA A 100 -11.59 -9.27 -18.92
C ALA A 100 -11.53 -10.76 -19.30
N ALA A 101 -10.87 -11.56 -18.46
CA ALA A 101 -10.88 -13.01 -18.58
C ALA A 101 -12.32 -13.56 -18.48
N ARG A 102 -12.63 -14.59 -19.27
CA ARG A 102 -13.95 -15.23 -19.33
C ARG A 102 -13.97 -16.60 -18.69
N THR A 103 -12.81 -17.24 -18.58
CA THR A 103 -12.65 -18.58 -18.00
C THR A 103 -11.57 -18.62 -16.94
N CYS A 104 -11.61 -19.62 -16.06
CA CYS A 104 -10.58 -19.81 -15.05
C CYS A 104 -9.17 -20.01 -15.66
N GLY A 105 -9.06 -20.66 -16.82
CA GLY A 105 -7.79 -20.84 -17.53
C GLY A 105 -7.21 -19.52 -18.03
N GLU A 106 -8.04 -18.66 -18.61
CA GLU A 106 -7.63 -17.31 -19.03
C GLU A 106 -7.18 -16.47 -17.82
N LEU A 107 -7.93 -16.50 -16.72
CA LEU A 107 -7.59 -15.77 -15.50
C LEU A 107 -6.26 -16.25 -14.89
N ARG A 108 -6.03 -17.57 -14.84
CA ARG A 108 -4.75 -18.15 -14.36
C ARG A 108 -3.58 -17.79 -15.27
N GLY A 109 -3.77 -17.82 -16.59
CA GLY A 109 -2.76 -17.40 -17.55
C GLY A 109 -2.39 -15.92 -17.38
N ARG A 110 -3.40 -15.05 -17.23
CA ARG A 110 -3.22 -13.62 -16.98
C ARG A 110 -2.56 -13.35 -15.62
N PHE A 111 -2.99 -14.05 -14.56
CA PHE A 111 -2.33 -14.04 -13.25
C PHE A 111 -0.85 -14.40 -13.35
N SER A 112 -0.51 -15.49 -14.05
CA SER A 112 0.88 -15.97 -14.15
C SER A 112 1.81 -14.95 -14.83
N ARG A 113 1.30 -14.20 -15.82
CA ARG A 113 2.04 -13.09 -16.44
C ARG A 113 2.25 -11.93 -15.46
N GLY A 114 1.22 -11.54 -14.72
CA GLY A 114 1.31 -10.49 -13.70
C GLY A 114 2.22 -10.85 -12.54
N GLU A 115 2.13 -12.09 -12.06
CA GLU A 115 3.02 -12.67 -11.05
C GLU A 115 4.48 -12.59 -11.52
N GLY A 116 4.71 -12.97 -12.78
CA GLY A 116 6.04 -12.95 -13.34
C GLY A 116 6.65 -11.55 -13.42
N LEU A 117 5.82 -10.51 -13.57
CA LEU A 117 6.22 -9.11 -13.63
C LEU A 117 6.53 -8.52 -12.25
N LEU A 118 5.78 -8.90 -11.22
CA LEU A 118 5.87 -8.30 -9.89
C LEU A 118 6.67 -9.14 -8.89
N THR A 119 6.93 -10.43 -9.15
CA THR A 119 7.71 -11.25 -8.23
C THR A 119 9.20 -11.01 -8.40
N ASN A 120 9.85 -10.47 -7.36
CA ASN A 120 11.30 -10.28 -7.37
C ASN A 120 12.07 -11.58 -7.63
N GLY A 121 13.18 -11.49 -8.37
CA GLY A 121 13.98 -12.64 -8.78
C GLY A 121 13.38 -13.50 -9.90
N HIS A 122 12.12 -13.26 -10.30
CA HIS A 122 11.49 -13.94 -11.42
C HIS A 122 12.16 -13.56 -12.77
N PRO A 123 12.27 -14.47 -13.76
CA PRO A 123 12.87 -14.15 -15.06
C PRO A 123 12.21 -13.01 -15.83
N GLY A 124 10.90 -12.83 -15.66
CA GLY A 124 10.10 -11.78 -16.30
C GLY A 124 9.86 -10.55 -15.42
N VAL A 125 10.62 -10.37 -14.33
CA VAL A 125 10.38 -9.29 -13.37
C VAL A 125 10.61 -7.92 -14.00
N GLY A 126 9.72 -6.98 -13.70
CA GLY A 126 9.83 -5.58 -14.10
C GLY A 126 10.52 -4.74 -13.04
N ALA A 127 11.04 -3.58 -13.46
CA ALA A 127 11.54 -2.56 -12.56
C ALA A 127 11.16 -1.15 -13.03
N LEU A 128 11.36 -0.19 -12.12
CA LEU A 128 11.00 1.20 -12.31
C LEU A 128 11.68 1.77 -13.55
N PHE A 129 10.87 2.32 -14.44
CA PHE A 129 11.24 2.97 -15.69
C PHE A 129 11.98 2.12 -16.72
N THR A 130 11.94 0.79 -16.58
CA THR A 130 12.61 -0.14 -17.51
C THR A 130 11.69 -1.14 -18.18
N GLY A 131 10.43 -1.26 -17.72
CA GLY A 131 9.66 -2.47 -17.95
C GLY A 131 10.47 -3.69 -17.51
N THR A 132 10.58 -4.69 -18.39
CA THR A 132 11.33 -5.95 -18.15
C THR A 132 12.72 -5.99 -18.78
N ASP A 133 13.10 -4.98 -19.57
CA ASP A 133 14.33 -4.98 -20.35
C ASP A 133 15.00 -3.60 -20.33
N ALA A 134 16.01 -3.48 -19.47
CA ALA A 134 16.76 -2.24 -19.32
C ALA A 134 17.67 -1.90 -20.52
N THR A 135 17.82 -2.79 -21.50
CA THR A 135 18.71 -2.55 -22.66
C THR A 135 18.03 -1.78 -23.79
N ARG A 136 16.70 -1.62 -23.72
CA ARG A 136 15.93 -1.02 -24.80
C ARG A 136 16.05 0.51 -24.86
N PRO A 137 15.92 1.11 -26.06
CA PRO A 137 15.90 2.56 -26.20
C PRO A 137 14.79 3.22 -25.37
N GLU A 138 13.58 2.64 -25.34
CA GLU A 138 12.44 3.18 -24.58
C GLU A 138 12.69 3.20 -23.06
N ALA A 139 13.56 2.31 -22.55
CA ALA A 139 14.00 2.30 -21.15
C ALA A 139 15.14 3.31 -20.87
N GLY A 140 15.47 4.19 -21.83
CA GLY A 140 16.59 5.11 -21.73
C GLY A 140 17.93 4.39 -21.56
N PHE A 141 18.09 3.20 -22.15
CA PHE A 141 19.25 2.32 -21.97
C PHE A 141 19.58 2.04 -20.49
N GLY A 142 18.53 1.90 -19.67
CA GLY A 142 18.66 1.47 -18.28
C GLY A 142 19.10 2.59 -17.35
N ILE A 143 18.77 3.84 -17.68
CA ILE A 143 19.06 5.03 -16.86
C ILE A 143 18.53 4.90 -15.41
N ALA A 144 17.45 4.13 -15.23
CA ALA A 144 16.82 3.80 -13.95
C ALA A 144 17.29 2.47 -13.32
N THR A 145 18.47 1.99 -13.72
CA THR A 145 19.12 0.83 -13.09
C THR A 145 20.53 1.16 -12.62
N PHE A 146 21.04 0.37 -11.68
CA PHE A 146 22.40 0.45 -11.18
C PHE A 146 23.04 -0.94 -11.19
N SER A 147 24.36 -1.01 -11.24
CA SER A 147 25.11 -2.27 -11.28
C SER A 147 25.26 -2.90 -9.90
N ALA A 148 25.45 -4.23 -9.86
CA ALA A 148 25.86 -4.96 -8.67
C ALA A 148 27.11 -4.37 -8.01
N ALA A 149 28.05 -3.84 -8.79
CA ALA A 149 29.24 -3.19 -8.27
C ALA A 149 28.88 -1.92 -7.47
N GLN A 150 28.03 -1.04 -8.02
CA GLN A 150 27.55 0.15 -7.31
C GLN A 150 26.83 -0.23 -6.00
N TYR A 151 25.92 -1.20 -6.06
CA TYR A 151 25.20 -1.66 -4.88
C TYR A 151 26.14 -2.21 -3.79
N ASN A 152 27.13 -3.01 -4.17
CA ASN A 152 28.12 -3.56 -3.24
C ASN A 152 29.02 -2.52 -2.57
N GLU A 153 28.98 -1.25 -2.99
CA GLU A 153 29.78 -0.16 -2.42
C GLU A 153 29.01 0.77 -1.48
N LEU A 154 27.71 0.54 -1.24
CA LEU A 154 26.88 1.36 -0.35
C LEU A 154 27.45 1.47 1.08
N TRP A 155 28.10 0.41 1.59
CA TRP A 155 28.70 0.44 2.93
C TRP A 155 29.78 1.53 3.07
N ARG A 156 30.47 1.90 1.99
CA ARG A 156 31.45 3.00 1.99
C ARG A 156 30.77 4.35 2.16
N VAL A 157 29.63 4.54 1.48
CA VAL A 157 28.81 5.75 1.60
C VAL A 157 28.33 5.92 3.03
N TRP A 158 28.02 4.82 3.71
CA TRP A 158 27.62 4.82 5.12
C TRP A 158 28.79 4.98 6.11
N GLY A 159 30.03 5.03 5.60
CA GLY A 159 31.23 5.22 6.40
C GLY A 159 31.74 3.96 7.13
N PHE A 160 31.33 2.76 6.72
CA PHE A 160 31.92 1.54 7.27
C PHE A 160 33.37 1.37 6.77
N PRO A 161 34.28 0.83 7.60
CA PRO A 161 35.66 0.57 7.19
C PRO A 161 35.81 -0.68 6.30
N PHE A 162 34.87 -1.61 6.39
CA PHE A 162 34.78 -2.82 5.58
C PHE A 162 33.31 -3.19 5.38
N ARG A 163 33.01 -3.98 4.35
CA ARG A 163 31.65 -4.45 4.10
C ARG A 163 31.18 -5.30 5.29
N PRO A 164 30.09 -4.91 5.98
CA PRO A 164 29.58 -5.67 7.12
C PRO A 164 29.02 -7.03 6.68
N ASP A 165 29.06 -8.02 7.58
CA ASP A 165 28.53 -9.37 7.38
C ASP A 165 27.00 -9.39 7.23
N ASN A 166 26.30 -8.47 7.90
CA ASN A 166 24.86 -8.25 7.82
C ASN A 166 24.43 -7.17 6.80
N PHE A 167 25.25 -6.87 5.79
CA PHE A 167 24.99 -5.81 4.81
C PHE A 167 23.58 -5.82 4.22
N ASP A 168 23.09 -6.97 3.75
CA ASP A 168 21.76 -7.07 3.11
C ASP A 168 20.65 -6.65 4.08
N ALA A 169 20.77 -7.03 5.36
CA ALA A 169 19.85 -6.61 6.41
C ALA A 169 19.96 -5.11 6.71
N LEU A 170 21.17 -4.54 6.69
CA LEU A 170 21.37 -3.11 6.85
C LEU A 170 20.78 -2.31 5.68
N VAL A 171 20.89 -2.78 4.44
CA VAL A 171 20.23 -2.15 3.28
C VAL A 171 18.71 -2.12 3.51
N ALA A 172 18.12 -3.28 3.86
CA ALA A 172 16.68 -3.39 4.10
C ALA A 172 16.22 -2.42 5.21
N GLN A 173 16.96 -2.37 6.33
CA GLN A 173 16.67 -1.49 7.45
C GLN A 173 16.84 -0.01 7.09
N ARG A 174 17.94 0.36 6.44
CA ARG A 174 18.25 1.75 6.13
C ARG A 174 17.22 2.37 5.19
N TYR A 175 16.83 1.65 4.13
CA TYR A 175 15.91 2.15 3.10
C TYR A 175 14.45 1.75 3.29
N GLY A 176 14.14 0.96 4.31
CA GLY A 176 12.75 0.69 4.67
C GLY A 176 12.08 -0.36 3.82
N SER A 177 12.69 -1.53 3.78
CA SER A 177 12.17 -2.71 3.11
C SER A 177 12.40 -3.95 3.98
N GLY A 178 11.88 -5.10 3.55
CA GLY A 178 12.12 -6.39 4.19
C GLY A 178 13.02 -7.28 3.35
N LEU A 179 13.63 -8.28 4.00
CA LEU A 179 14.24 -9.40 3.30
C LEU A 179 13.19 -10.51 3.20
N SER A 180 12.75 -10.79 1.97
CA SER A 180 11.86 -11.93 1.72
C SER A 180 12.60 -13.25 1.95
N THR A 181 11.87 -14.28 2.37
CA THR A 181 12.35 -15.66 2.37
C THR A 181 12.51 -16.21 0.95
N GLU A 182 11.80 -15.62 -0.01
CA GLU A 182 11.94 -15.94 -1.43
C GLU A 182 13.27 -15.43 -1.97
N ARG A 183 13.86 -16.20 -2.89
CA ARG A 183 15.18 -15.92 -3.43
C ARG A 183 15.17 -14.71 -4.37
N ASN A 184 15.93 -13.68 -4.03
CA ASN A 184 16.08 -12.45 -4.81
C ASN A 184 17.57 -12.09 -4.94
N PRO A 185 18.29 -12.73 -5.88
CA PRO A 185 19.74 -12.78 -5.83
C PRO A 185 20.41 -11.54 -6.42
N TYR A 186 21.63 -11.24 -5.94
CA TYR A 186 22.59 -10.38 -6.63
C TYR A 186 24.03 -10.92 -6.50
N PRO A 187 24.92 -10.64 -7.48
CA PRO A 187 26.30 -11.12 -7.40
C PRO A 187 27.10 -10.30 -6.37
N LEU A 188 27.72 -11.01 -5.44
CA LEU A 188 28.72 -10.42 -4.54
C LEU A 188 30.00 -10.05 -5.33
N PRO A 189 30.93 -9.26 -4.75
CA PRO A 189 32.17 -8.92 -5.43
C PRO A 189 32.88 -10.18 -5.96
N LEU A 190 33.44 -10.08 -7.16
CA LEU A 190 34.10 -11.16 -7.92
C LEU A 190 33.18 -12.29 -8.42
N GLN A 191 31.89 -12.31 -8.07
CA GLN A 191 30.94 -13.26 -8.64
C GLN A 191 30.48 -12.80 -10.02
N LEU A 192 30.45 -13.75 -10.97
CA LEU A 192 29.77 -13.57 -12.24
C LEU A 192 28.33 -14.07 -12.07
N PRO A 193 27.29 -13.23 -12.27
CA PRO A 193 25.92 -13.61 -11.97
C PRO A 193 25.49 -14.85 -12.77
N ASN A 194 25.88 -14.96 -14.04
CA ASN A 194 25.57 -16.13 -14.87
C ASN A 194 26.34 -17.41 -14.54
N ARG A 195 27.38 -17.36 -13.68
CA ARG A 195 28.07 -18.54 -13.15
C ARG A 195 27.65 -18.91 -11.73
N THR A 196 26.85 -18.05 -11.09
CA THR A 196 26.42 -18.18 -9.69
C THR A 196 24.89 -18.12 -9.57
N ASN A 197 24.18 -18.37 -10.67
CA ASN A 197 22.72 -18.27 -10.76
C ASN A 197 22.14 -16.96 -10.20
N GLY A 198 22.76 -15.84 -10.54
CA GLY A 198 22.35 -14.49 -10.12
C GLY A 198 23.16 -13.98 -8.93
N GLY A 199 23.95 -14.84 -8.28
CA GLY A 199 24.75 -14.51 -7.12
C GLY A 199 24.23 -15.09 -5.82
N SER A 200 25.04 -14.94 -4.77
CA SER A 200 24.73 -15.44 -3.43
C SER A 200 24.27 -14.37 -2.44
N GLY A 201 24.26 -13.10 -2.82
CA GLY A 201 23.67 -12.03 -2.00
C GLY A 201 22.15 -12.01 -2.15
N GLN A 202 21.45 -11.42 -1.17
CA GLN A 202 19.99 -11.29 -1.17
C GLN A 202 19.59 -9.80 -1.20
N LEU A 203 18.84 -9.41 -2.22
CA LEU A 203 18.28 -8.07 -2.33
C LEU A 203 17.04 -7.90 -1.43
N PRO A 204 16.86 -6.72 -0.81
CA PRO A 204 15.60 -6.38 -0.15
C PRO A 204 14.44 -6.35 -1.14
N GLN A 205 13.21 -6.49 -0.63
CA GLN A 205 11.99 -6.58 -1.43
C GLN A 205 11.78 -5.36 -2.34
N MET A 206 12.34 -4.19 -2.02
CA MET A 206 12.25 -3.00 -2.86
C MET A 206 13.11 -3.05 -4.14
N LEU A 207 14.00 -4.04 -4.29
CA LEU A 207 14.92 -4.17 -5.42
C LEU A 207 14.81 -5.54 -6.08
N THR A 208 15.16 -5.62 -7.36
CA THR A 208 15.32 -6.89 -8.07
C THR A 208 16.49 -6.81 -9.04
N GLN A 209 17.12 -7.95 -9.34
CA GLN A 209 18.08 -8.06 -10.45
C GLN A 209 17.33 -8.45 -11.73
N LEU A 210 17.52 -7.68 -12.81
CA LEU A 210 16.86 -7.90 -14.09
C LEU A 210 17.54 -9.01 -14.91
N ARG A 211 16.85 -9.46 -15.96
CA ARG A 211 17.40 -10.32 -17.01
C ARG A 211 17.77 -9.53 -18.26
N ASN A 212 18.75 -10.04 -18.99
CA ASN A 212 18.99 -9.65 -20.37
C ASN A 212 17.94 -10.34 -21.28
N PRO A 213 17.80 -9.89 -22.54
CA PRO A 213 16.84 -10.48 -23.49
C PRO A 213 17.02 -11.98 -23.73
N ASP A 214 18.25 -12.50 -23.57
CA ASP A 214 18.57 -13.93 -23.70
C ASP A 214 18.25 -14.76 -22.43
N GLY A 215 17.66 -14.14 -21.41
CA GLY A 215 17.32 -14.74 -20.12
C GLY A 215 18.48 -14.81 -19.11
N SER A 216 19.69 -14.42 -19.51
CA SER A 216 20.84 -14.35 -18.61
C SER A 216 20.64 -13.26 -17.55
N TRP A 217 21.21 -13.44 -16.36
CA TRP A 217 21.23 -12.42 -15.32
C TRP A 217 22.02 -11.20 -15.78
N SER A 218 21.43 -10.01 -15.66
CA SER A 218 22.04 -8.76 -16.16
C SER A 218 23.16 -8.23 -15.28
N GLY A 219 23.22 -8.60 -13.99
CA GLY A 219 24.07 -7.91 -13.00
C GLY A 219 23.65 -6.46 -12.74
N ARG A 220 22.47 -6.05 -13.20
CA ARG A 220 21.86 -4.73 -12.97
C ARG A 220 20.61 -4.90 -12.12
N MET A 221 20.43 -3.99 -11.18
CA MET A 221 19.26 -3.94 -10.33
C MET A 221 18.43 -2.70 -10.62
N GLY A 222 17.13 -2.86 -10.44
CA GLY A 222 16.15 -1.78 -10.48
C GLY A 222 15.30 -1.79 -9.21
N VAL A 223 14.67 -0.64 -8.95
CA VAL A 223 13.66 -0.50 -7.89
C VAL A 223 12.36 -1.14 -8.37
N THR A 224 11.62 -1.81 -7.51
CA THR A 224 10.34 -2.45 -7.86
C THR A 224 9.16 -1.74 -7.20
N CYS A 225 7.92 -2.03 -7.64
CA CYS A 225 6.71 -1.47 -7.02
C CYS A 225 6.65 -1.74 -5.52
N HIS A 226 7.28 -2.82 -5.07
CA HIS A 226 7.34 -3.22 -3.67
C HIS A 226 8.12 -2.26 -2.77
N ALA A 227 8.86 -1.30 -3.34
CA ALA A 227 9.39 -0.19 -2.56
C ALA A 227 8.28 0.58 -1.82
N CYS A 228 7.11 0.76 -2.46
CA CYS A 228 5.96 1.45 -1.88
C CYS A 228 4.82 0.50 -1.52
N HIS A 229 4.63 -0.60 -2.26
CA HIS A 229 3.46 -1.47 -2.13
C HIS A 229 3.66 -2.69 -1.25
N SER A 230 4.79 -2.83 -0.53
CA SER A 230 5.01 -3.97 0.36
C SER A 230 5.67 -3.58 1.66
N GLY A 231 4.98 -3.87 2.75
CA GLY A 231 5.42 -3.58 4.12
C GLY A 231 6.03 -4.81 4.78
N VAL A 232 6.33 -4.68 6.07
CA VAL A 232 6.78 -5.78 6.91
C VAL A 232 6.07 -5.72 8.25
N VAL A 233 5.51 -6.85 8.68
CA VAL A 233 4.92 -7.00 10.02
C VAL A 233 5.32 -8.34 10.59
N GLY A 234 5.92 -8.32 11.79
CA GLY A 234 6.47 -9.51 12.42
C GLY A 234 7.50 -10.21 11.56
N THR A 235 7.58 -11.53 11.76
CA THR A 235 8.49 -12.46 11.08
C THR A 235 7.69 -13.69 10.64
N PRO A 236 8.22 -14.50 9.70
CA PRO A 236 7.56 -15.74 9.31
C PRO A 236 7.29 -16.71 10.47
N SER A 237 8.03 -16.62 11.58
CA SER A 237 7.80 -17.42 12.79
C SER A 237 6.64 -16.94 13.65
N ASP A 238 6.16 -15.71 13.46
CA ASP A 238 5.06 -15.16 14.24
C ASP A 238 3.69 -15.64 13.73
N GLY A 239 3.60 -16.17 12.50
CA GLY A 239 2.37 -16.69 11.94
C GLY A 239 2.35 -16.74 10.40
N PRO A 240 1.35 -17.42 9.81
CA PRO A 240 1.22 -17.54 8.36
C PRO A 240 1.08 -16.18 7.67
N GLY A 241 1.87 -15.97 6.62
CA GLY A 241 1.82 -14.74 5.81
C GLY A 241 2.48 -13.52 6.45
N LEU A 242 3.21 -13.67 7.56
CA LEU A 242 3.97 -12.60 8.21
C LEU A 242 5.43 -12.50 7.72
N GLY A 243 6.10 -11.41 8.09
CA GLY A 243 7.34 -10.97 7.47
C GLY A 243 7.04 -9.94 6.38
N VAL A 244 7.56 -10.15 5.17
CA VAL A 244 7.26 -9.29 4.01
C VAL A 244 5.79 -9.47 3.60
N LEU A 245 5.03 -8.39 3.66
CA LEU A 245 3.61 -8.36 3.30
C LEU A 245 3.44 -7.80 1.89
N MET A 246 3.24 -8.70 0.92
CA MET A 246 2.97 -8.31 -0.46
C MET A 246 1.61 -7.60 -0.55
N GLY A 247 1.61 -6.38 -1.07
CA GLY A 247 0.40 -5.57 -1.24
C GLY A 247 -0.13 -4.87 0.01
N GLY A 248 0.60 -4.89 1.14
CA GLY A 248 0.15 -4.22 2.37
C GLY A 248 0.39 -2.70 2.42
N GLY A 249 1.08 -2.13 1.43
CA GLY A 249 1.62 -0.77 1.52
C GLY A 249 2.87 -0.73 2.43
N SER A 250 3.82 0.15 2.10
CA SER A 250 5.09 0.30 2.82
C SER A 250 5.09 1.58 3.64
N SER A 251 4.78 1.47 4.92
CA SER A 251 5.02 2.54 5.89
C SER A 251 6.47 2.61 6.38
N LEU A 252 7.40 1.94 5.68
CA LEU A 252 8.79 1.80 6.06
C LEU A 252 9.74 2.60 5.18
N ALA A 253 9.40 2.79 3.92
CA ALA A 253 10.31 3.19 2.84
C ALA A 253 10.95 4.57 3.05
N ASP A 254 12.20 4.71 2.63
CA ASP A 254 12.89 6.00 2.52
C ASP A 254 13.64 6.11 1.18
N LEU A 255 12.90 6.48 0.13
CA LEU A 255 13.40 6.51 -1.26
C LEU A 255 14.38 7.66 -1.49
N ASP A 256 14.13 8.83 -0.90
CA ASP A 256 15.04 9.97 -0.94
C ASP A 256 16.42 9.61 -0.37
N LEU A 257 16.46 8.87 0.76
CA LEU A 257 17.72 8.38 1.33
C LEU A 257 18.41 7.35 0.42
N PHE A 258 17.63 6.41 -0.14
CA PHE A 258 18.15 5.42 -1.10
C PHE A 258 18.82 6.09 -2.32
N LEU A 259 18.12 7.03 -2.94
CA LEU A 259 18.63 7.76 -4.09
C LEU A 259 19.84 8.63 -3.70
N SER A 260 19.79 9.30 -2.56
CA SER A 260 20.89 10.13 -2.06
C SER A 260 22.18 9.34 -1.85
N ASP A 261 22.09 8.13 -1.30
CA ASP A 261 23.26 7.27 -1.06
C ASP A 261 23.82 6.66 -2.36
N LEU A 262 22.99 6.42 -3.37
CA LEU A 262 23.44 5.93 -4.68
C LEU A 262 23.96 7.03 -5.62
N LEU A 263 23.63 8.30 -5.36
CA LEU A 263 24.10 9.45 -6.15
C LEU A 263 25.64 9.51 -6.25
N PRO A 264 26.42 9.46 -5.14
CA PRO A 264 27.89 9.48 -5.22
C PRO A 264 28.48 8.22 -5.89
N LEU A 265 27.69 7.16 -6.03
CA LEU A 265 28.07 5.93 -6.73
C LEU A 265 27.71 5.97 -8.22
N GLY A 266 27.20 7.09 -8.73
CA GLY A 266 26.95 7.32 -10.15
C GLY A 266 25.67 6.67 -10.67
N TYR A 267 24.63 6.54 -9.84
CA TYR A 267 23.30 6.12 -10.29
C TYR A 267 22.52 7.33 -10.87
N PRO A 268 22.26 7.41 -12.19
CA PRO A 268 21.70 8.62 -12.79
C PRO A 268 20.30 8.97 -12.30
N ALA A 269 19.44 7.98 -12.07
CA ALA A 269 18.10 8.22 -11.53
C ALA A 269 18.11 8.78 -10.09
N SER A 270 19.25 8.78 -9.40
CA SER A 270 19.40 9.54 -8.15
C SER A 270 19.26 11.05 -8.31
N LEU A 271 19.29 11.60 -9.54
CA LEU A 271 18.91 12.99 -9.77
C LEU A 271 17.44 13.26 -9.41
N ALA A 272 16.59 12.24 -9.33
CA ALA A 272 15.22 12.36 -8.82
C ALA A 272 15.17 12.73 -7.31
N THR A 273 16.27 12.63 -6.55
CA THR A 273 16.37 13.21 -5.19
C THR A 273 16.06 14.72 -5.18
N PHE A 274 16.37 15.44 -6.26
CA PHE A 274 16.01 16.85 -6.38
C PHE A 274 14.50 17.07 -6.51
N LEU A 275 13.73 16.04 -6.82
CA LEU A 275 12.26 16.04 -6.86
C LEU A 275 11.63 15.60 -5.52
N ASN A 276 12.45 15.32 -4.49
CA ASN A 276 12.04 15.01 -3.11
C ASN A 276 10.86 14.04 -3.00
N LEU A 277 11.10 12.78 -3.41
CA LEU A 277 10.06 11.73 -3.51
C LEU A 277 9.37 11.42 -2.17
N ASN A 278 10.04 11.67 -1.05
CA ASN A 278 9.44 11.63 0.29
C ASN A 278 10.23 12.51 1.27
N ARG A 279 9.51 13.32 2.05
CA ARG A 279 10.11 14.10 3.16
C ARG A 279 10.14 13.31 4.46
N THR A 280 9.09 12.56 4.74
CA THR A 280 8.99 11.72 5.93
C THR A 280 9.19 10.27 5.52
N ARG A 281 9.89 9.49 6.34
CA ARG A 281 10.03 8.06 6.14
C ARG A 281 8.66 7.38 6.26
N GLY A 282 8.37 6.46 5.35
CA GLY A 282 7.12 5.70 5.32
C GLY A 282 5.97 6.39 4.58
N THR A 283 6.16 7.59 4.05
CA THR A 283 5.26 8.21 3.07
C THR A 283 5.98 8.37 1.74
N ASN A 284 5.22 8.58 0.66
CA ASN A 284 5.77 8.84 -0.66
C ASN A 284 4.85 9.76 -1.47
N ASN A 285 5.44 10.56 -2.35
CA ASN A 285 4.74 11.42 -3.31
C ASN A 285 4.64 10.73 -4.68
N ALA A 286 4.40 9.41 -4.70
CA ALA A 286 4.30 8.64 -5.95
C ALA A 286 2.99 8.95 -6.72
N SER A 287 2.10 9.76 -6.15
CA SER A 287 0.82 10.15 -6.74
C SER A 287 0.83 11.50 -7.47
N ASP A 288 2.01 12.06 -7.77
CA ASP A 288 2.19 13.32 -8.52
C ASP A 288 1.89 13.12 -10.02
N ILE A 289 0.70 12.57 -10.31
CA ILE A 289 0.18 12.23 -11.64
C ILE A 289 -0.03 13.46 -12.51
N ASN A 290 -0.19 14.64 -11.89
CA ASN A 290 -0.21 15.94 -12.54
C ASN A 290 1.05 16.19 -13.39
N LEU A 291 2.23 15.68 -12.99
CA LEU A 291 3.45 15.77 -13.80
C LEU A 291 3.37 14.93 -15.07
N ALA A 292 2.83 13.72 -14.98
CA ALA A 292 2.63 12.86 -16.15
C ALA A 292 1.61 13.49 -17.12
N PHE A 293 0.60 14.19 -16.61
CA PHE A 293 -0.43 14.82 -17.43
C PHE A 293 0.04 16.06 -18.21
N LEU A 294 1.29 16.51 -18.03
CA LEU A 294 1.92 17.50 -18.91
C LEU A 294 2.16 16.97 -20.33
N PHE A 295 2.12 15.65 -20.51
CA PHE A 295 2.40 14.98 -21.78
C PHE A 295 1.11 14.32 -22.33
N PRO A 296 0.31 15.02 -23.16
CA PRO A 296 -0.89 14.44 -23.74
C PRO A 296 -0.55 13.42 -24.84
N ASP A 297 -1.52 12.55 -25.15
CA ASP A 297 -1.37 11.48 -26.14
C ASP A 297 -2.05 11.82 -27.47
N GLU A 298 -3.27 12.38 -27.41
CA GLU A 298 -4.06 12.70 -28.61
C GLU A 298 -4.14 14.22 -28.85
N GLU A 299 -4.79 14.96 -27.94
CA GLU A 299 -5.02 16.39 -28.09
C GLU A 299 -4.00 17.24 -27.31
N PRO A 300 -3.46 18.33 -27.88
CA PRO A 300 -2.58 19.22 -27.14
C PRO A 300 -3.32 19.89 -25.96
N LEU A 301 -2.56 20.17 -24.91
CA LEU A 301 -3.06 20.95 -23.78
C LEU A 301 -3.27 22.41 -24.18
N THR A 302 -4.37 22.98 -23.71
CA THR A 302 -4.65 24.42 -23.82
C THR A 302 -3.74 25.22 -22.87
N PRO A 303 -3.49 26.51 -23.12
CA PRO A 303 -2.71 27.35 -22.21
C PRO A 303 -3.26 27.40 -20.78
N SER A 304 -4.59 27.37 -20.62
CA SER A 304 -5.23 27.34 -19.29
C SER A 304 -5.02 26.02 -18.55
N GLU A 305 -5.00 24.89 -19.27
CA GLU A 305 -4.67 23.59 -18.69
C GLU A 305 -3.20 23.55 -18.24
N VAL A 306 -2.27 24.05 -19.06
CA VAL A 306 -0.84 24.12 -18.71
C VAL A 306 -0.62 24.99 -17.46
N ILE A 307 -1.20 26.19 -17.42
CA ILE A 307 -1.10 27.08 -16.25
C ILE A 307 -1.74 26.43 -15.02
N GLY A 308 -2.90 25.78 -15.18
CA GLY A 308 -3.59 25.09 -14.10
C GLY A 308 -2.84 23.88 -13.54
N LEU A 309 -2.12 23.14 -14.40
CA LEU A 309 -1.22 22.05 -13.99
C LEU A 309 -0.03 22.57 -13.21
N ILE A 310 0.62 23.65 -13.67
CA ILE A 310 1.75 24.28 -12.97
C ILE A 310 1.31 24.85 -11.61
N ASN A 311 0.07 25.36 -11.54
CA ASN A 311 -0.49 25.94 -10.33
C ASN A 311 -1.26 24.94 -9.45
N SER A 312 -1.24 23.64 -9.79
CA SER A 312 -1.96 22.60 -9.03
C SER A 312 -1.33 22.33 -7.67
N GLY A 313 -0.05 22.68 -7.49
CA GLY A 313 0.68 22.39 -6.27
C GLY A 313 1.16 20.94 -6.22
N SER A 314 1.75 20.55 -5.09
CA SER A 314 2.25 19.19 -4.86
C SER A 314 1.20 18.29 -4.21
N THR A 315 1.16 17.01 -4.59
CA THR A 315 0.30 16.03 -3.92
C THR A 315 0.76 15.62 -2.51
N ALA A 316 1.89 16.16 -2.05
CA ALA A 316 2.51 15.90 -0.74
C ALA A 316 2.84 14.41 -0.49
N GLY A 317 3.29 14.09 0.73
CA GLY A 317 3.62 12.71 1.10
C GLY A 317 2.38 11.93 1.49
N MET A 318 2.18 10.76 0.90
CA MET A 318 1.03 9.90 1.14
C MET A 318 1.42 8.51 1.62
N ASP A 319 0.50 7.86 2.33
CA ASP A 319 0.58 6.43 2.59
C ASP A 319 0.04 5.65 1.37
N THR A 320 0.60 4.47 1.14
CA THR A 320 0.27 3.65 -0.03
C THR A 320 -0.91 2.73 0.28
N PRO A 321 -2.04 2.83 -0.45
CA PRO A 321 -3.19 1.96 -0.20
C PRO A 321 -2.87 0.47 -0.36
N ALA A 322 -3.48 -0.35 0.49
CA ALA A 322 -3.32 -1.79 0.42
C ALA A 322 -3.92 -2.36 -0.88
N TRP A 323 -3.06 -3.03 -1.65
CA TRP A 323 -3.37 -3.67 -2.93
C TRP A 323 -4.31 -4.86 -2.80
N TRP A 324 -4.25 -5.62 -1.69
CA TRP A 324 -5.18 -6.73 -1.46
C TRP A 324 -6.66 -6.28 -1.38
N ASN A 325 -6.93 -4.98 -1.29
CA ASN A 325 -8.28 -4.42 -1.31
C ASN A 325 -8.75 -4.01 -2.72
N MET A 326 -7.94 -4.17 -3.77
CA MET A 326 -8.29 -3.77 -5.14
C MET A 326 -9.51 -4.52 -5.70
N GLY A 327 -9.72 -5.79 -5.34
CA GLY A 327 -10.91 -6.56 -5.75
C GLY A 327 -12.22 -6.14 -5.06
N HIS A 328 -12.15 -5.23 -4.07
CA HIS A 328 -13.30 -4.75 -3.30
C HIS A 328 -13.55 -3.24 -3.48
N ARG A 329 -13.05 -2.67 -4.58
CA ARG A 329 -13.18 -1.26 -4.91
C ARG A 329 -13.65 -1.12 -6.35
N PRO A 330 -14.54 -0.19 -6.70
CA PRO A 330 -14.82 0.15 -8.09
C PRO A 330 -13.88 1.21 -8.68
N VAL A 331 -13.23 2.00 -7.82
CA VAL A 331 -12.27 3.05 -8.18
C VAL A 331 -10.96 2.94 -7.37
N LYS A 332 -9.86 3.39 -7.98
CA LYS A 332 -8.50 3.40 -7.39
C LYS A 332 -8.04 4.79 -6.99
N PHE A 333 -6.87 4.83 -6.34
CA PHE A 333 -6.34 5.96 -5.57
C PHE A 333 -7.25 6.37 -4.40
N ILE A 334 -6.70 7.17 -3.49
CA ILE A 334 -7.41 7.56 -2.26
C ILE A 334 -8.59 8.51 -2.52
N ASP A 335 -8.65 9.17 -3.67
CA ASP A 335 -9.68 10.14 -4.07
C ASP A 335 -10.58 9.63 -5.21
N GLY A 336 -10.42 8.36 -5.59
CA GLY A 336 -11.22 7.70 -6.62
C GLY A 336 -11.03 8.27 -8.02
N VAL A 337 -9.87 8.88 -8.34
CA VAL A 337 -9.66 9.56 -9.63
C VAL A 337 -9.70 8.61 -10.84
N PHE A 338 -9.41 7.33 -10.69
CA PHE A 338 -9.48 6.38 -11.83
C PHE A 338 -10.39 5.17 -11.53
N PRO A 339 -11.04 4.60 -12.54
CA PRO A 339 -11.72 3.31 -12.41
C PRO A 339 -10.73 2.21 -12.03
N MET A 340 -11.18 1.20 -11.27
CA MET A 340 -10.34 0.03 -10.98
C MET A 340 -9.88 -0.70 -12.26
N ASP A 341 -10.69 -0.70 -13.31
CA ASP A 341 -10.41 -1.32 -14.61
C ASP A 341 -9.42 -0.54 -15.50
N ALA A 342 -8.76 0.50 -14.98
CA ALA A 342 -7.76 1.28 -15.72
C ALA A 342 -6.32 0.87 -15.34
N PRO A 343 -5.75 -0.24 -15.85
CA PRO A 343 -4.42 -0.71 -15.47
C PRO A 343 -3.26 0.21 -15.86
N ARG A 344 -3.41 1.05 -16.90
CA ARG A 344 -2.35 1.96 -17.39
C ARG A 344 -1.72 2.79 -16.26
N VAL A 345 -2.55 3.37 -15.40
CA VAL A 345 -2.09 4.26 -14.32
C VAL A 345 -1.37 3.51 -13.20
N ASP A 346 -1.66 2.22 -12.99
CA ASP A 346 -0.94 1.39 -12.02
C ASP A 346 0.48 1.06 -12.51
N MET A 347 0.71 1.18 -13.82
CA MET A 347 2.00 0.93 -14.46
C MET A 347 2.90 2.15 -14.61
N VAL A 348 2.45 3.35 -14.22
CA VAL A 348 3.19 4.61 -14.48
C VAL A 348 4.67 4.55 -14.12
N PHE A 349 5.01 3.84 -13.04
CA PHE A 349 6.39 3.69 -12.60
C PHE A 349 7.15 2.55 -13.28
N TYR A 350 6.48 1.54 -13.85
CA TYR A 350 7.10 0.47 -14.63
C TYR A 350 7.17 0.79 -16.12
N THR A 351 6.47 1.83 -16.59
CA THR A 351 6.57 2.37 -17.95
C THR A 351 8.02 2.56 -18.34
N PRO A 352 8.54 1.96 -19.43
CA PRO A 352 9.85 2.30 -19.94
C PRO A 352 9.99 3.83 -20.05
N PHE A 353 11.06 4.41 -19.49
CA PHE A 353 11.19 5.84 -19.20
C PHE A 353 10.63 6.79 -20.27
N LEU A 354 10.92 6.53 -21.56
CA LEU A 354 10.50 7.40 -22.65
C LEU A 354 8.99 7.30 -22.98
N GLY A 355 8.30 6.25 -22.54
CA GLY A 355 6.85 6.08 -22.68
C GLY A 355 6.02 7.07 -21.84
N LEU A 356 6.63 7.79 -20.90
CA LEU A 356 5.97 8.84 -20.12
C LEU A 356 5.69 10.11 -20.93
N PHE A 357 6.37 10.30 -22.07
CA PHE A 357 6.34 11.57 -22.81
C PHE A 357 5.21 11.64 -23.86
N GLY A 358 4.26 10.71 -23.83
CA GLY A 358 3.07 10.75 -24.68
C GLY A 358 3.39 10.85 -26.17
N GLY A 359 2.50 11.51 -26.92
CA GLY A 359 2.69 11.74 -28.35
C GLY A 359 3.92 12.61 -28.70
N ILE A 360 4.45 13.39 -27.74
CA ILE A 360 5.63 14.24 -27.95
C ILE A 360 6.90 13.39 -28.13
N GLY A 361 6.97 12.22 -27.47
CA GLY A 361 8.13 11.32 -27.58
C GLY A 361 8.15 10.45 -28.84
N GLY A 362 7.13 10.57 -29.71
CA GLY A 362 7.07 9.85 -30.99
C GLY A 362 7.11 8.33 -30.85
N PRO A 363 7.67 7.60 -31.83
CA PRO A 363 7.62 6.12 -31.86
C PRO A 363 8.26 5.40 -30.67
N VAL A 364 9.26 6.01 -30.02
CA VAL A 364 9.92 5.39 -28.86
C VAL A 364 9.05 5.51 -27.61
N SER A 365 8.30 6.60 -27.47
CA SER A 365 7.30 6.74 -26.42
C SER A 365 6.15 5.75 -26.64
N GLU A 366 5.66 5.65 -27.87
CA GLU A 366 4.61 4.70 -28.27
C GLU A 366 5.01 3.25 -27.92
N ALA A 367 6.24 2.84 -28.22
CA ALA A 367 6.71 1.49 -27.87
C ALA A 367 6.71 1.24 -26.34
N GLY A 368 7.01 2.26 -25.54
CA GLY A 368 6.89 2.19 -24.08
C GLY A 368 5.43 2.05 -23.62
N GLN A 369 4.51 2.71 -24.30
CA GLN A 369 3.08 2.60 -24.04
C GLN A 369 2.47 1.27 -24.51
N ASP A 370 2.89 0.75 -25.67
CA ASP A 370 2.57 -0.59 -26.15
C ASP A 370 2.95 -1.65 -25.10
N TRP A 371 4.13 -1.52 -24.52
CA TRP A 371 4.57 -2.40 -23.44
C TRP A 371 3.62 -2.34 -22.24
N MET A 372 3.11 -1.15 -21.88
CA MET A 372 2.12 -1.03 -20.81
C MET A 372 0.79 -1.69 -21.18
N ARG A 373 0.25 -1.42 -22.37
CA ARG A 373 -1.00 -2.05 -22.84
C ARG A 373 -0.92 -3.58 -22.80
N ALA A 374 0.23 -4.13 -23.17
CA ALA A 374 0.47 -5.58 -23.16
C ALA A 374 0.60 -6.21 -21.76
N ASN A 375 0.93 -5.44 -20.71
CA ASN A 375 1.28 -5.97 -19.39
C ASN A 375 0.38 -5.51 -18.24
N GLY A 376 -0.29 -4.36 -18.39
CA GLY A 376 -1.10 -3.75 -17.34
C GLY A 376 -2.29 -4.60 -16.90
N PRO A 377 -3.09 -5.12 -17.84
CA PRO A 377 -4.18 -6.02 -17.51
C PRO A 377 -3.71 -7.21 -16.64
N ALA A 378 -2.58 -7.84 -17.00
CA ALA A 378 -2.00 -8.94 -16.24
C ALA A 378 -1.50 -8.53 -14.86
N LEU A 379 -0.84 -7.38 -14.75
CA LEU A 379 -0.40 -6.80 -13.48
C LEU A 379 -1.58 -6.68 -12.51
N ASN A 380 -2.68 -6.03 -12.93
CA ASN A 380 -3.84 -5.84 -12.06
C ASN A 380 -4.46 -7.15 -11.60
N THR A 381 -4.56 -8.14 -12.49
CA THR A 381 -5.09 -9.46 -12.12
C THR A 381 -4.28 -10.13 -11.01
N TRP A 382 -2.95 -10.03 -11.03
CA TRP A 382 -2.14 -10.54 -9.93
C TRP A 382 -2.38 -9.74 -8.65
N VAL A 383 -2.35 -8.41 -8.72
CA VAL A 383 -2.52 -7.55 -7.55
C VAL A 383 -3.89 -7.76 -6.89
N GLU A 384 -4.96 -7.87 -7.67
CA GLU A 384 -6.32 -8.08 -7.21
C GLU A 384 -6.54 -9.44 -6.55
N SER A 385 -5.65 -10.41 -6.79
CA SER A 385 -5.72 -11.73 -6.15
C SER A 385 -5.13 -11.75 -4.73
N LEU A 386 -4.34 -10.74 -4.37
CA LEU A 386 -3.64 -10.68 -3.09
C LEU A 386 -4.62 -10.65 -1.93
N LYS A 387 -4.28 -11.34 -0.84
CA LYS A 387 -5.06 -11.36 0.40
C LYS A 387 -4.23 -10.85 1.57
N SER A 388 -4.87 -10.16 2.50
CA SER A 388 -4.25 -9.74 3.75
C SER A 388 -3.89 -10.96 4.61
N PRO A 389 -2.83 -10.87 5.44
CA PRO A 389 -2.53 -11.92 6.42
C PRO A 389 -3.61 -11.96 7.52
N PRO A 390 -3.89 -13.15 8.09
CA PRO A 390 -4.74 -13.24 9.26
C PRO A 390 -4.05 -12.55 10.45
N TYR A 391 -4.84 -11.98 11.36
CA TYR A 391 -4.29 -11.43 12.60
C TYR A 391 -3.65 -12.55 13.44
N PRO A 392 -2.40 -12.39 13.89
CA PRO A 392 -1.64 -13.50 14.48
C PRO A 392 -1.77 -13.63 16.01
N LEU A 393 -2.37 -12.63 16.67
CA LEU A 393 -2.49 -12.62 18.13
C LEU A 393 -3.91 -13.05 18.56
N PRO A 394 -4.11 -13.42 19.84
CA PRO A 394 -5.43 -13.83 20.33
C PRO A 394 -6.51 -12.76 20.10
N VAL A 395 -7.71 -13.22 19.74
CA VAL A 395 -8.91 -12.40 19.59
C VAL A 395 -9.96 -12.84 20.61
N ASN A 396 -10.53 -11.88 21.34
CA ASN A 396 -11.70 -12.08 22.18
C ASN A 396 -12.96 -12.13 21.31
N THR A 397 -13.41 -13.34 20.99
CA THR A 397 -14.56 -13.59 20.12
C THR A 397 -15.83 -12.85 20.56
N SER A 398 -16.17 -12.87 21.85
CA SER A 398 -17.41 -12.22 22.32
C SER A 398 -17.36 -10.70 22.15
N LEU A 399 -16.20 -10.09 22.39
CA LEU A 399 -16.00 -8.65 22.17
C LEU A 399 -15.95 -8.31 20.68
N ALA A 400 -15.35 -9.16 19.85
CA ALA A 400 -15.37 -9.01 18.39
C ALA A 400 -16.80 -9.11 17.83
N GLU A 401 -17.66 -9.98 18.35
CA GLU A 401 -19.07 -10.06 17.94
C GLU A 401 -19.87 -8.81 18.31
N GLN A 402 -19.62 -8.24 19.50
CA GLN A 402 -20.18 -6.93 19.88
C GLN A 402 -19.70 -5.84 18.90
N GLY A 403 -18.40 -5.83 18.60
CA GLY A 403 -17.81 -4.93 17.62
C GLY A 403 -18.40 -5.09 16.23
N ALA A 404 -18.68 -6.32 15.80
CA ALA A 404 -19.32 -6.61 14.52
C ALA A 404 -20.72 -5.98 14.46
N VAL A 405 -21.52 -6.09 15.52
CA VAL A 405 -22.84 -5.43 15.57
C VAL A 405 -22.67 -3.91 15.51
N LEU A 406 -21.81 -3.33 16.34
CA LEU A 406 -21.57 -1.89 16.36
C LEU A 406 -21.10 -1.36 15.00
N PHE A 407 -20.15 -2.04 14.36
CA PHE A 407 -19.61 -1.67 13.06
C PHE A 407 -20.70 -1.50 11.99
N HIS A 408 -21.70 -2.38 12.00
CA HIS A 408 -22.75 -2.39 10.99
C HIS A 408 -23.98 -1.58 11.38
N THR A 409 -24.32 -1.45 12.67
CA THR A 409 -25.62 -0.89 13.07
C THR A 409 -25.54 0.37 13.91
N LEU A 410 -24.37 0.74 14.45
CA LEU A 410 -24.27 1.88 15.35
C LEU A 410 -24.40 3.19 14.58
N ASP A 411 -25.55 3.86 14.71
CA ASP A 411 -25.74 5.19 14.15
C ASP A 411 -25.00 6.24 15.00
N MET A 412 -23.89 6.77 14.48
CA MET A 412 -23.09 7.79 15.15
C MET A 412 -23.78 9.16 15.25
N TRP A 413 -24.94 9.36 14.63
CA TRP A 413 -25.78 10.56 14.75
C TRP A 413 -27.13 10.29 15.42
N ALA A 414 -27.30 9.14 16.08
CA ALA A 414 -28.50 8.86 16.85
C ALA A 414 -28.78 9.97 17.89
N PRO A 415 -30.05 10.25 18.23
CA PRO A 415 -30.41 11.23 19.25
C PRO A 415 -29.63 11.01 20.55
N GLY A 416 -29.05 12.08 21.10
CA GLY A 416 -28.25 12.05 22.33
C GLY A 416 -26.75 11.84 22.14
N ARG A 417 -26.27 11.48 20.94
CA ARG A 417 -24.83 11.40 20.63
C ARG A 417 -24.19 12.76 20.30
N ASN A 418 -25.01 13.74 19.90
CA ASN A 418 -24.60 15.12 19.62
C ASN A 418 -23.41 15.23 18.65
N ASN A 419 -23.43 14.44 17.57
CA ASN A 419 -22.38 14.49 16.56
C ASN A 419 -22.45 15.81 15.77
N ALA A 420 -21.38 16.59 15.84
CA ALA A 420 -21.31 17.91 15.20
C ALA A 420 -20.95 17.85 13.70
N VAL A 421 -20.45 16.71 13.21
CA VAL A 421 -20.09 16.54 11.80
C VAL A 421 -21.36 16.33 10.97
N PRO A 422 -21.44 16.83 9.72
CA PRO A 422 -22.56 16.53 8.85
C PRO A 422 -22.75 15.01 8.65
N ARG A 423 -24.00 14.56 8.63
CA ARG A 423 -24.33 13.14 8.45
C ARG A 423 -23.97 12.66 7.03
N PRO A 424 -23.26 11.52 6.87
CA PRO A 424 -23.07 10.88 5.57
C PRO A 424 -24.35 10.20 5.07
N GLN A 425 -24.32 9.74 3.82
CA GLN A 425 -25.37 8.89 3.28
C GLN A 425 -25.27 7.47 3.88
N GLY A 426 -26.40 6.75 3.93
CA GLY A 426 -26.51 5.43 4.55
C GLY A 426 -26.99 5.50 6.01
N ASN A 427 -26.71 4.46 6.81
CA ASN A 427 -27.24 4.34 8.17
C ASN A 427 -26.42 5.06 9.27
N GLY A 428 -25.29 5.69 8.93
CA GLY A 428 -24.45 6.41 9.90
C GLY A 428 -23.51 5.53 10.74
N SER A 429 -23.37 4.24 10.39
CA SER A 429 -22.39 3.32 10.98
C SER A 429 -21.06 3.31 10.21
N CYS A 430 -20.08 2.52 10.67
CA CYS A 430 -18.85 2.31 9.90
C CYS A 430 -19.16 1.66 8.53
N ALA A 431 -20.10 0.71 8.50
CA ALA A 431 -20.48 -0.01 7.29
C ALA A 431 -21.11 0.90 6.22
N SER A 432 -21.73 2.03 6.59
CA SER A 432 -22.34 2.93 5.59
C SER A 432 -21.33 3.48 4.59
N CYS A 433 -20.06 3.60 5.01
CA CYS A 433 -18.96 4.10 4.21
C CYS A 433 -18.00 2.98 3.76
N HIS A 434 -17.60 2.11 4.70
CA HIS A 434 -16.55 1.11 4.49
C HIS A 434 -17.03 -0.25 3.96
N GLY A 435 -18.35 -0.41 3.74
CA GLY A 435 -18.93 -1.68 3.31
C GLY A 435 -19.33 -2.60 4.47
N ALA A 436 -20.14 -3.62 4.17
CA ALA A 436 -20.57 -4.64 5.13
C ALA A 436 -19.74 -5.92 4.96
N TYR A 437 -19.31 -6.53 6.06
CA TYR A 437 -18.39 -7.67 6.06
C TYR A 437 -18.98 -8.93 6.69
N SER A 438 -19.73 -8.74 7.77
CA SER A 438 -20.29 -9.81 8.58
C SER A 438 -21.37 -10.58 7.79
N PRO A 439 -21.35 -11.93 7.78
CA PRO A 439 -22.31 -12.74 7.02
C PRO A 439 -23.78 -12.37 7.27
N ARG A 440 -24.16 -12.05 8.50
CA ARG A 440 -25.52 -11.63 8.88
C ARG A 440 -25.98 -10.42 8.06
N TYR A 441 -25.16 -9.37 8.01
CA TYR A 441 -25.50 -8.12 7.33
C TYR A 441 -25.23 -8.20 5.83
N VAL A 442 -24.26 -9.00 5.39
CA VAL A 442 -24.01 -9.26 3.96
C VAL A 442 -25.22 -9.93 3.30
N ASN A 443 -25.91 -10.81 4.03
CA ASN A 443 -27.12 -11.48 3.53
C ASN A 443 -28.42 -10.71 3.82
N ASP A 444 -28.35 -9.51 4.43
CA ASP A 444 -29.52 -8.68 4.70
C ASP A 444 -29.75 -7.68 3.55
N PRO A 445 -30.91 -7.73 2.86
CA PRO A 445 -31.23 -6.80 1.77
C PRO A 445 -31.34 -5.33 2.21
N ALA A 446 -31.51 -5.05 3.51
CA ALA A 446 -31.44 -3.70 4.06
C ALA A 446 -30.01 -3.14 4.04
N PHE A 447 -28.98 -3.99 3.97
CA PHE A 447 -27.58 -3.59 3.95
C PHE A 447 -26.98 -3.59 2.55
N LEU A 448 -27.16 -4.66 1.79
CA LEU A 448 -26.60 -4.82 0.46
C LEU A 448 -27.67 -5.28 -0.54
N ALA A 449 -27.52 -4.92 -1.81
CA ALA A 449 -28.41 -5.41 -2.86
C ALA A 449 -28.21 -6.90 -3.15
N THR A 450 -27.02 -7.42 -2.88
CA THR A 450 -26.64 -8.81 -3.08
C THR A 450 -25.47 -9.16 -2.16
N PRO A 451 -25.38 -10.39 -1.64
CA PRO A 451 -24.22 -10.87 -0.89
C PRO A 451 -22.90 -10.78 -1.65
N ALA A 452 -22.93 -10.72 -2.99
CA ALA A 452 -21.72 -10.58 -3.80
C ALA A 452 -20.94 -9.28 -3.51
N LEU A 453 -21.60 -8.26 -2.94
CA LEU A 453 -20.99 -6.97 -2.58
C LEU A 453 -20.34 -6.98 -1.18
N ALA A 454 -20.14 -8.15 -0.58
CA ALA A 454 -19.45 -8.28 0.71
C ALA A 454 -18.08 -7.57 0.70
N GLY A 455 -17.87 -6.69 1.66
CA GLY A 455 -16.66 -5.87 1.82
C GLY A 455 -16.40 -4.87 0.70
N MET A 456 -17.33 -4.68 -0.24
CA MET A 456 -17.21 -3.66 -1.28
C MET A 456 -17.26 -2.28 -0.65
N ALA A 457 -16.28 -1.42 -0.95
CA ALA A 457 -16.26 -0.03 -0.51
C ALA A 457 -16.15 0.92 -1.71
N SER A 458 -17.15 1.78 -1.86
CA SER A 458 -17.24 2.72 -2.99
C SER A 458 -17.90 4.04 -2.60
N TYR A 459 -17.58 4.52 -1.40
CA TYR A 459 -18.04 5.82 -0.91
C TYR A 459 -16.88 6.80 -0.85
N ILE A 460 -16.90 7.80 -1.73
CA ILE A 460 -16.10 9.01 -1.60
C ILE A 460 -16.79 9.90 -0.56
N ALA A 461 -16.26 9.91 0.65
CA ALA A 461 -16.74 10.74 1.74
C ALA A 461 -16.34 12.21 1.47
N PRO A 462 -17.31 13.13 1.33
CA PRO A 462 -17.04 14.55 1.04
C PRO A 462 -16.12 15.19 2.08
N LEU A 463 -15.25 16.13 1.67
CA LEU A 463 -14.32 16.82 2.58
C LEU A 463 -15.01 17.45 3.80
N ARG A 464 -16.23 17.99 3.66
CA ARG A 464 -17.01 18.53 4.79
C ARG A 464 -17.45 17.48 5.84
N ILE A 465 -17.37 16.19 5.50
CA ILE A 465 -17.67 15.06 6.39
C ILE A 465 -16.37 14.40 6.85
N ILE A 466 -15.51 14.00 5.91
CA ILE A 466 -14.27 13.28 6.26
C ILE A 466 -13.26 14.21 6.93
N GLY A 467 -13.17 15.47 6.55
CA GLY A 467 -12.38 16.50 7.24
C GLY A 467 -10.88 16.25 7.38
N THR A 468 -10.34 15.18 6.78
CA THR A 468 -8.89 14.91 6.77
C THR A 468 -8.17 15.88 5.84
N ASP A 469 -6.83 15.97 5.95
CA ASP A 469 -5.98 16.86 5.15
C ASP A 469 -6.46 16.98 3.68
N PRO A 470 -6.78 18.20 3.18
CA PRO A 470 -7.43 18.36 1.88
C PRO A 470 -6.43 18.49 0.73
N VAL A 471 -5.12 18.54 0.98
CA VAL A 471 -4.10 18.85 -0.04
C VAL A 471 -4.24 17.95 -1.25
N ARG A 472 -4.30 16.63 -1.06
CA ARG A 472 -4.35 15.68 -2.17
C ARG A 472 -5.57 15.85 -3.07
N VAL A 473 -6.75 16.12 -2.50
CA VAL A 473 -7.96 16.39 -3.28
C VAL A 473 -7.86 17.74 -4.01
N ASN A 474 -7.35 18.77 -3.34
CA ASN A 474 -7.22 20.11 -3.89
C ASN A 474 -6.21 20.19 -5.04
N THR A 475 -5.10 19.44 -4.94
CA THR A 475 -4.11 19.35 -6.01
C THR A 475 -4.72 18.75 -7.28
N ASN A 476 -5.66 17.81 -7.15
CA ASN A 476 -6.32 17.18 -8.28
C ASN A 476 -7.46 18.04 -8.86
N ASN A 477 -7.15 19.32 -9.09
CA ASN A 477 -8.06 20.38 -9.53
C ASN A 477 -8.62 20.14 -10.95
N ALA A 478 -9.53 21.00 -11.40
CA ALA A 478 -10.19 20.87 -12.71
C ALA A 478 -9.21 20.78 -13.90
N ALA A 479 -8.07 21.50 -13.86
CA ALA A 479 -7.07 21.43 -14.92
C ALA A 479 -6.34 20.09 -14.94
N VAL A 480 -6.01 19.54 -13.76
CA VAL A 480 -5.43 18.19 -13.65
C VAL A 480 -6.40 17.13 -14.19
N GLN A 481 -7.69 17.23 -13.85
CA GLN A 481 -8.72 16.31 -14.36
C GLN A 481 -8.84 16.39 -15.91
N SER A 482 -8.86 17.60 -16.46
CA SER A 482 -8.99 17.83 -17.91
C SER A 482 -7.76 17.35 -18.68
N ALA A 483 -6.56 17.69 -18.20
CA ALA A 483 -5.32 17.24 -18.81
C ALA A 483 -5.14 15.72 -18.72
N GLY A 484 -5.49 15.13 -17.58
CA GLY A 484 -5.44 13.69 -17.38
C GLY A 484 -6.35 12.93 -18.34
N ALA A 485 -7.50 13.49 -18.75
CA ALA A 485 -8.39 12.89 -19.74
C ALA A 485 -7.76 12.80 -21.16
N LYS A 486 -6.79 13.66 -21.47
CA LYS A 486 -6.07 13.69 -22.77
C LYS A 486 -4.78 12.88 -22.77
N ASN A 487 -4.37 12.39 -21.60
CA ASN A 487 -3.15 11.62 -21.42
C ASN A 487 -3.43 10.12 -21.59
N PHE A 488 -2.41 9.36 -22.00
CA PHE A 488 -2.48 7.90 -22.16
C PHE A 488 -3.15 7.17 -20.98
N PHE A 489 -2.83 7.56 -19.73
CA PHE A 489 -3.38 6.97 -18.51
C PHE A 489 -4.89 7.22 -18.35
N GLY A 490 -5.42 8.26 -19.01
CA GLY A 490 -6.83 8.65 -18.99
C GLY A 490 -7.72 8.01 -20.04
N TYR A 491 -7.22 7.03 -20.82
CA TYR A 491 -8.03 6.34 -21.83
C TYR A 491 -8.78 7.32 -22.76
N PRO A 492 -8.10 8.24 -23.47
CA PRO A 492 -8.75 9.24 -24.31
C PRO A 492 -9.68 8.62 -25.38
N GLN A 493 -9.38 7.39 -25.81
CA GLN A 493 -10.22 6.59 -26.71
C GLN A 493 -11.64 6.30 -26.15
N THR A 494 -11.84 6.41 -24.84
CA THR A 494 -13.12 6.18 -24.16
C THR A 494 -13.87 7.49 -23.87
N ALA A 495 -13.27 8.65 -24.14
CA ALA A 495 -13.80 9.95 -23.79
C ALA A 495 -15.19 10.18 -24.39
N GLY A 496 -16.12 10.70 -23.58
CA GLY A 496 -17.49 10.99 -24.01
C GLY A 496 -18.39 9.75 -24.22
N THR A 497 -17.88 8.54 -24.00
CA THR A 497 -18.70 7.32 -23.99
C THR A 497 -19.34 7.10 -22.61
N ALA A 498 -20.32 6.18 -22.52
CA ALA A 498 -20.88 5.79 -21.22
C ALA A 498 -19.82 5.16 -20.27
N GLN A 499 -18.71 4.67 -20.84
CA GLN A 499 -17.61 4.00 -20.15
C GLN A 499 -16.32 4.84 -20.17
N ASP A 500 -16.47 6.17 -20.20
CA ASP A 500 -15.35 7.09 -20.07
C ASP A 500 -14.52 6.77 -18.82
N CYS A 501 -13.29 6.32 -19.07
CA CYS A 501 -12.32 5.87 -18.08
C CYS A 501 -11.29 6.94 -17.71
N GLY A 502 -11.47 8.17 -18.19
CA GLY A 502 -10.68 9.30 -17.78
C GLY A 502 -10.83 9.62 -16.30
N PRO A 503 -10.19 10.70 -15.82
CA PRO A 503 -10.27 11.10 -14.42
C PRO A 503 -11.72 11.27 -13.94
N GLN A 504 -12.17 10.45 -12.99
CA GLN A 504 -13.57 10.30 -12.58
C GLN A 504 -14.09 11.44 -11.69
N ASN A 505 -13.23 12.41 -11.38
CA ASN A 505 -13.60 13.63 -10.65
C ASN A 505 -13.95 14.79 -11.60
N GLN A 506 -13.94 14.57 -12.93
CA GLN A 506 -14.49 15.50 -13.91
C GLN A 506 -15.99 15.73 -13.66
N PRO A 507 -16.51 16.98 -13.78
CA PRO A 507 -17.89 17.32 -13.46
C PRO A 507 -18.94 16.43 -14.15
N HIS A 508 -18.76 16.10 -15.43
CA HIS A 508 -19.70 15.29 -16.18
C HIS A 508 -19.69 13.79 -15.78
N LEU A 509 -18.60 13.29 -15.19
CA LEU A 509 -18.48 11.90 -14.72
C LEU A 509 -18.93 11.74 -13.27
N ARG A 510 -18.55 12.68 -12.38
CA ARG A 510 -18.94 12.62 -10.96
C ARG A 510 -20.37 13.11 -10.70
N GLY A 511 -20.93 13.92 -11.60
CA GLY A 511 -22.21 14.60 -11.37
C GLY A 511 -22.19 15.46 -10.11
N ASP A 512 -23.20 15.27 -9.25
CA ASP A 512 -23.35 16.01 -8.01
C ASP A 512 -22.50 15.47 -6.85
N ARG A 513 -21.73 14.39 -7.05
CA ARG A 513 -20.84 13.86 -6.01
C ARG A 513 -19.77 14.91 -5.68
N GLU A 514 -19.73 15.31 -4.41
CA GLU A 514 -18.71 16.20 -3.86
C GLU A 514 -17.31 15.55 -3.87
N HIS A 515 -16.27 16.38 -3.91
CA HIS A 515 -14.89 15.90 -3.79
C HIS A 515 -14.58 15.45 -2.36
N GLY A 516 -13.69 14.47 -2.24
CA GLY A 516 -13.31 13.89 -0.96
C GLY A 516 -12.49 12.63 -1.12
N TYR A 517 -12.48 11.79 -0.10
CA TYR A 517 -11.66 10.59 -0.05
C TYR A 517 -12.51 9.33 -0.01
N LEU A 518 -12.06 8.30 -0.72
CA LEU A 518 -12.62 6.96 -0.65
C LEU A 518 -12.45 6.42 0.76
N ALA A 519 -13.55 5.99 1.38
CA ALA A 519 -13.50 5.10 2.53
C ALA A 519 -13.01 3.72 2.06
N PRO A 520 -11.78 3.28 2.39
CA PRO A 520 -11.24 2.04 1.85
C PRO A 520 -11.90 0.82 2.50
N PRO A 521 -11.87 -0.37 1.85
CA PRO A 521 -12.13 -1.62 2.53
C PRO A 521 -11.15 -1.82 3.70
N LEU A 522 -11.60 -2.48 4.76
CA LEU A 522 -10.86 -2.64 6.02
C LEU A 522 -10.26 -4.04 6.21
N TYR A 523 -10.27 -4.89 5.17
CA TYR A 523 -9.56 -6.17 5.25
C TYR A 523 -8.07 -5.94 5.48
N GLY A 524 -7.51 -6.63 6.48
CA GLY A 524 -6.10 -6.49 6.85
C GLY A 524 -5.74 -5.14 7.47
N VAL A 525 -6.71 -4.31 7.89
CA VAL A 525 -6.44 -2.98 8.47
C VAL A 525 -5.50 -3.05 9.68
N TRP A 526 -5.46 -4.19 10.37
CA TRP A 526 -4.52 -4.42 11.46
C TRP A 526 -3.06 -4.31 10.99
N ALA A 527 -2.74 -4.71 9.76
CA ALA A 527 -1.37 -4.80 9.25
C ALA A 527 -0.89 -3.54 8.51
N THR A 528 -1.75 -2.52 8.35
CA THR A 528 -1.49 -1.37 7.45
C THR A 528 -1.31 -0.06 8.19
N ALA A 529 -0.95 -0.08 9.48
CA ALA A 529 -0.64 1.14 10.20
C ALA A 529 0.63 1.81 9.64
N PRO A 530 0.73 3.15 9.65
CA PRO A 530 -0.23 4.14 10.17
C PRO A 530 -1.43 4.36 9.22
N TYR A 531 -2.42 5.14 9.67
CA TYR A 531 -3.72 5.32 9.02
C TYR A 531 -3.91 6.71 8.44
N PHE A 532 -5.00 6.85 7.67
CA PHE A 532 -5.33 7.94 6.74
C PHE A 532 -4.46 7.96 5.49
N HIS A 533 -4.89 8.73 4.50
CA HIS A 533 -4.24 8.79 3.19
C HIS A 533 -2.80 9.32 3.23
N ASN A 534 -2.41 9.99 4.31
CA ASN A 534 -1.09 10.55 4.55
C ASN A 534 -0.29 9.82 5.64
N GLY A 535 -0.84 8.74 6.23
CA GLY A 535 -0.17 7.96 7.26
C GLY A 535 0.08 8.71 8.57
N SER A 536 -0.77 9.68 8.91
CA SER A 536 -0.59 10.61 10.03
C SER A 536 -1.02 10.07 11.40
N VAL A 537 -1.85 9.02 11.42
CA VAL A 537 -2.40 8.45 12.67
C VAL A 537 -1.82 7.05 12.95
N PRO A 538 -1.04 6.83 14.01
CA PRO A 538 -0.22 5.61 14.15
C PRO A 538 -0.97 4.33 14.52
N ASN A 539 -2.21 4.44 15.03
CA ASN A 539 -3.01 3.30 15.52
C ASN A 539 -4.52 3.55 15.36
N VAL A 540 -5.34 2.49 15.32
CA VAL A 540 -6.80 2.61 15.13
C VAL A 540 -7.48 3.26 16.33
N TRP A 541 -6.96 3.09 17.54
CA TRP A 541 -7.48 3.78 18.71
C TRP A 541 -7.57 5.30 18.50
N GLU A 542 -6.51 5.91 17.96
CA GLU A 542 -6.47 7.34 17.65
C GLU A 542 -7.30 7.73 16.41
N VAL A 543 -7.59 6.78 15.50
CA VAL A 543 -8.62 6.98 14.46
C VAL A 543 -10.00 7.09 15.10
N LEU A 544 -10.31 6.21 16.07
CA LEU A 544 -11.59 6.15 16.76
C LEU A 544 -11.74 7.19 17.88
N LYS A 545 -10.64 7.77 18.37
CA LYS A 545 -10.60 8.78 19.44
C LYS A 545 -9.72 9.96 19.03
N PRO A 546 -10.21 10.88 18.21
CA PRO A 546 -9.42 11.97 17.66
C PRO A 546 -8.67 12.81 18.71
N ALA A 547 -9.30 13.04 19.87
CA ALA A 547 -8.70 13.79 20.98
C ALA A 547 -7.41 13.17 21.57
N ASP A 548 -7.13 11.89 21.28
CA ASP A 548 -5.92 11.22 21.76
C ASP A 548 -4.74 11.35 20.77
N ARG A 549 -4.97 11.85 19.55
CA ARG A 549 -3.94 12.01 18.51
C ARG A 549 -2.84 12.95 18.96
N LYS A 550 -1.60 12.63 18.57
CA LYS A 550 -0.42 13.45 18.87
C LYS A 550 0.11 14.14 17.61
N PRO A 551 0.48 15.43 17.69
CA PRO A 551 0.90 16.19 16.51
C PRO A 551 2.30 15.82 16.05
N ILE A 552 3.17 15.38 16.97
CA ILE A 552 4.55 15.00 16.62
C ILE A 552 4.88 13.68 17.31
N TRP A 553 5.18 12.67 16.51
CA TRP A 553 5.45 11.33 16.98
C TRP A 553 6.53 10.62 16.17
N ARG A 554 7.14 9.60 16.78
CA ARG A 554 8.18 8.79 16.14
C ARG A 554 7.94 7.33 16.45
N ARG A 555 7.83 6.49 15.41
CA ARG A 555 7.76 5.03 15.58
C ARG A 555 9.04 4.48 16.22
N VAL A 556 8.88 3.37 16.94
CA VAL A 556 10.01 2.62 17.52
C VAL A 556 10.99 2.22 16.40
N SER A 557 12.27 2.54 16.57
CA SER A 557 13.33 2.10 15.65
C SER A 557 13.79 0.68 15.97
N ALA A 558 14.15 -0.08 14.94
CA ALA A 558 14.74 -1.39 15.12
C ALA A 558 16.08 -1.25 15.88
N PRO A 559 16.37 -2.13 16.86
CA PRO A 559 17.63 -2.06 17.58
C PRO A 559 18.79 -2.40 16.63
N PRO A 560 19.88 -1.60 16.62
CA PRO A 560 21.08 -1.97 15.90
C PRO A 560 21.74 -3.19 16.57
N ARG A 561 22.61 -3.89 15.84
CA ARG A 561 23.51 -4.85 16.48
C ARG A 561 24.43 -4.11 17.47
N TRP A 562 24.81 -4.79 18.54
CA TRP A 562 25.63 -4.23 19.63
C TRP A 562 26.99 -3.68 19.15
N ASP A 563 27.55 -4.25 18.09
CA ASP A 563 28.83 -3.87 17.47
C ASP A 563 28.69 -2.77 16.40
N GLN A 564 27.46 -2.31 16.11
CA GLN A 564 27.16 -1.32 15.08
C GLN A 564 26.25 -0.18 15.61
N PRO A 565 26.53 0.44 16.78
CA PRO A 565 25.58 1.34 17.46
C PRO A 565 25.32 2.67 16.74
N LEU A 566 26.13 3.00 15.73
CA LEU A 566 26.02 4.26 14.99
C LEU A 566 25.21 4.13 13.68
N VAL A 567 24.80 2.93 13.30
CA VAL A 567 24.08 2.70 12.04
C VAL A 567 22.66 3.27 12.09
N ILE A 568 22.18 3.77 10.95
CA ILE A 568 20.79 4.20 10.78
C ILE A 568 19.93 2.96 10.53
N MET A 569 19.16 2.57 11.55
CA MET A 569 18.20 1.47 11.47
C MET A 569 16.84 1.94 10.95
N GLY A 570 16.00 1.00 10.50
CA GLY A 570 14.62 1.29 10.12
C GLY A 570 13.65 1.33 11.29
N PHE A 571 12.35 1.38 11.00
CA PHE A 571 11.32 1.15 12.00
C PHE A 571 11.30 -0.33 12.41
N ASP A 572 11.09 -0.59 13.71
CA ASP A 572 10.95 -1.95 14.22
C ASP A 572 9.57 -2.50 13.81
N THR A 573 9.56 -3.71 13.25
CA THR A 573 8.36 -4.39 12.77
C THR A 573 7.98 -5.57 13.66
N SER A 574 8.69 -5.79 14.76
CA SER A 574 8.41 -6.84 15.74
C SER A 574 7.05 -6.62 16.41
N LEU A 575 6.21 -7.66 16.40
CA LEU A 575 4.93 -7.65 17.11
C LEU A 575 5.11 -7.47 18.63
N GLN A 576 6.17 -8.04 19.20
CA GLN A 576 6.44 -7.97 20.63
C GLN A 576 6.96 -6.59 21.06
N ARG A 577 7.93 -6.03 20.33
CA ARG A 577 8.60 -4.79 20.73
C ARG A 577 7.88 -3.54 20.26
N ALA A 578 7.31 -3.55 19.05
CA ALA A 578 6.92 -2.33 18.34
C ALA A 578 5.45 -2.23 17.99
N TYR A 579 4.68 -3.32 18.04
CA TYR A 579 3.25 -3.30 17.74
C TYR A 579 2.40 -3.22 19.01
N ASP A 580 1.31 -2.46 18.99
CA ASP A 580 0.33 -2.34 20.06
C ASP A 580 -0.96 -3.06 19.64
N SER A 581 -1.18 -4.25 20.20
CA SER A 581 -2.36 -5.07 19.91
C SER A 581 -3.65 -4.54 20.53
N SER A 582 -3.56 -3.65 21.53
CA SER A 582 -4.72 -3.05 22.19
C SER A 582 -5.23 -1.83 21.45
N ARG A 583 -4.32 -1.10 20.79
CA ARG A 583 -4.64 0.08 19.97
C ARG A 583 -4.70 -0.20 18.47
N LEU A 584 -4.28 -1.41 18.07
CA LEU A 584 -4.21 -1.90 16.68
C LEU A 584 -3.37 -0.95 15.82
N GLY A 585 -2.05 -1.04 15.97
CA GLY A 585 -1.10 -0.23 15.20
C GLY A 585 0.29 -0.21 15.82
N TRP A 586 1.12 0.74 15.38
CA TRP A 586 2.50 0.83 15.87
C TRP A 586 2.59 1.62 17.18
N LYS A 587 3.44 1.16 18.09
CA LYS A 587 3.93 1.95 19.22
C LYS A 587 4.76 3.12 18.70
N TYR A 588 4.68 4.23 19.39
CA TYR A 588 5.45 5.43 19.07
C TYR A 588 5.83 6.18 20.35
N ASP A 589 6.87 6.99 20.24
CA ASP A 589 7.23 8.02 21.20
C ASP A 589 6.59 9.34 20.79
N THR A 590 5.90 10.02 21.70
CA THR A 590 5.54 11.43 21.48
C THR A 590 6.80 12.28 21.54
N ILE A 591 7.00 13.13 20.55
CA ILE A 591 8.15 14.03 20.51
C ILE A 591 7.71 15.41 20.98
N ALA A 592 8.40 15.94 21.98
CA ALA A 592 8.15 17.30 22.44
C ALA A 592 8.47 18.28 21.32
N CYS A 593 7.51 19.15 21.02
CA CYS A 593 7.72 20.24 20.11
C CYS A 593 8.87 21.16 20.57
N GLN A 594 9.62 21.67 19.60
CA GLN A 594 10.53 22.79 19.76
C GLN A 594 10.13 23.91 18.80
N TRP A 595 10.53 25.15 19.07
CA TRP A 595 10.26 26.26 18.17
C TRP A 595 11.53 27.04 17.86
N ARG A 596 11.65 27.49 16.61
CA ARG A 596 12.77 28.34 16.20
C ARG A 596 12.71 29.69 16.91
N THR A 597 13.82 30.08 17.51
CA THR A 597 14.03 31.43 18.06
C THR A 597 15.37 31.97 17.56
N PRO A 598 15.64 33.29 17.68
CA PRO A 598 16.98 33.82 17.44
C PRO A 598 18.08 33.10 18.25
N TRP A 599 17.73 32.54 19.41
CA TRP A 599 18.63 31.82 20.32
C TRP A 599 18.66 30.31 20.09
N ASN A 600 17.70 29.76 19.33
CA ASN A 600 17.65 28.38 18.86
C ASN A 600 17.27 28.34 17.36
N PRO A 601 18.15 28.81 16.46
CA PRO A 601 17.85 28.90 15.04
C PRO A 601 17.90 27.53 14.33
N ALA A 602 18.43 26.50 14.99
CA ALA A 602 18.75 25.20 14.39
C ALA A 602 17.67 24.11 14.59
N VAL A 603 16.47 24.46 15.07
CA VAL A 603 15.39 23.48 15.29
C VAL A 603 15.03 22.76 14.00
N SER A 604 15.04 21.43 14.05
CA SER A 604 14.72 20.58 12.90
C SER A 604 13.28 20.82 12.44
N PRO A 605 12.99 20.89 11.13
CA PRO A 605 11.62 21.02 10.62
C PRO A 605 10.67 19.92 11.13
N TYR A 606 11.20 18.74 11.42
CA TYR A 606 10.44 17.59 11.93
C TYR A 606 9.95 17.73 13.37
N ILE A 607 10.45 18.70 14.14
CA ILE A 607 10.02 18.93 15.53
C ILE A 607 9.55 20.36 15.77
N ASN A 608 9.48 21.18 14.71
CA ASN A 608 9.12 22.59 14.81
C ASN A 608 7.59 22.76 14.95
N CYS A 609 7.13 23.43 16.00
CA CYS A 609 5.73 23.88 16.17
C CYS A 609 5.64 25.32 16.73
N ASP A 610 4.41 25.82 16.96
CA ASP A 610 4.14 27.17 17.48
C ASP A 610 4.42 27.28 19.00
N PRO A 611 5.02 28.38 19.49
CA PRO A 611 5.31 28.53 20.91
C PRO A 611 4.04 28.65 21.75
N GLY A 612 3.82 27.68 22.64
CA GLY A 612 2.74 27.69 23.63
C GLY A 612 1.47 26.92 23.22
N ASP A 613 1.42 26.38 22.00
CA ASP A 613 0.34 25.51 21.53
C ASP A 613 0.89 24.44 20.58
N GLU A 614 1.05 23.22 21.07
CA GLU A 614 1.62 22.11 20.29
C GLU A 614 0.71 21.64 19.14
N PHE A 615 -0.56 22.07 19.13
CA PHE A 615 -1.54 21.73 18.10
C PHE A 615 -1.68 22.81 17.02
N ARG A 616 -0.99 23.96 17.17
CA ARG A 616 -1.02 25.03 16.17
C ARG A 616 0.13 24.91 15.17
N THR A 617 -0.22 24.99 13.89
CA THR A 617 0.74 25.09 12.80
C THR A 617 1.53 26.39 12.88
N PRO A 618 2.88 26.37 12.82
CA PRO A 618 3.69 27.58 12.79
C PRO A 618 3.43 28.45 11.56
N LEU A 619 3.46 29.78 11.73
CA LEU A 619 3.36 30.74 10.62
C LEU A 619 4.32 30.45 9.46
N ALA A 620 5.56 30.03 9.76
CA ALA A 620 6.52 29.68 8.72
C ALA A 620 6.07 28.48 7.87
N GLN A 621 5.40 27.49 8.49
CA GLN A 621 4.85 26.35 7.77
C GLN A 621 3.58 26.72 7.01
N GLU A 622 2.75 27.63 7.53
CA GLU A 622 1.60 28.19 6.81
C GLU A 622 2.03 28.93 5.53
N ILE A 623 3.06 29.77 5.61
CA ILE A 623 3.61 30.48 4.43
C ILE A 623 4.12 29.49 3.39
N MET A 624 4.86 28.45 3.83
CA MET A 624 5.35 27.42 2.92
C MET A 624 4.20 26.60 2.33
N ALA A 625 3.15 26.31 3.10
CA ALA A 625 1.96 25.61 2.62
C ALA A 625 1.26 26.37 1.49
N VAL A 626 1.18 27.70 1.58
CA VAL A 626 0.64 28.54 0.48
C VAL A 626 1.49 28.36 -0.78
N LEU A 627 2.81 28.43 -0.67
CA LEU A 627 3.71 28.24 -1.81
C LEU A 627 3.55 26.85 -2.45
N PHE A 628 3.51 25.81 -1.63
CA PHE A 628 3.42 24.41 -2.04
C PHE A 628 2.06 24.04 -2.63
N SER A 629 0.98 24.70 -2.17
CA SER A 629 -0.37 24.50 -2.72
C SER A 629 -0.55 25.08 -4.12
N ASN A 630 0.26 26.07 -4.50
CA ASN A 630 0.02 26.87 -5.70
C ASN A 630 1.08 26.69 -6.78
N LEU A 631 2.15 25.93 -6.54
CA LEU A 631 3.24 25.73 -7.52
C LEU A 631 3.75 24.29 -7.43
N SER A 632 3.52 23.48 -8.47
CA SER A 632 3.77 22.03 -8.43
C SER A 632 5.23 21.67 -8.13
N ALA A 633 6.19 22.42 -8.69
CA ALA A 633 7.61 22.17 -8.44
C ALA A 633 8.14 22.82 -7.14
N SER A 634 7.35 23.65 -6.45
CA SER A 634 7.85 24.41 -5.30
C SER A 634 8.03 23.56 -4.04
N TRP A 635 7.32 22.43 -3.94
CA TRP A 635 7.51 21.41 -2.89
C TRP A 635 8.93 20.85 -2.84
N ASN A 636 9.72 21.08 -3.88
CA ASN A 636 11.12 20.64 -3.95
C ASN A 636 12.11 21.74 -3.56
N ILE A 637 11.64 22.99 -3.46
CA ILE A 637 12.44 24.16 -3.10
C ILE A 637 12.53 24.23 -1.55
N LEU A 638 13.72 24.58 -1.04
CA LEU A 638 14.02 24.76 0.39
C LEU A 638 14.10 23.49 1.24
N PHE A 639 14.19 22.30 0.64
CA PHE A 639 14.55 21.09 1.40
C PHE A 639 16.06 20.84 1.29
N PRO A 640 16.86 21.22 2.31
CA PRO A 640 18.29 20.99 2.26
C PRO A 640 18.55 19.46 2.23
N PRO A 641 19.59 19.01 1.51
CA PRO A 641 19.93 17.60 1.47
C PRO A 641 20.17 17.06 2.88
N THR A 642 19.61 15.89 3.18
CA THR A 642 19.80 15.18 4.45
C THR A 642 21.25 14.69 4.51
N ARG A 643 22.11 15.32 5.32
CA ARG A 643 23.56 15.05 5.33
C ARG A 643 24.09 14.50 6.65
N THR A 644 23.50 14.88 7.78
CA THR A 644 23.99 14.43 9.09
C THR A 644 23.22 13.22 9.59
N ARG A 645 23.83 12.46 10.50
CA ARG A 645 23.16 11.35 11.19
C ARG A 645 21.86 11.80 11.88
N GLN A 646 21.88 12.96 12.54
CA GLN A 646 20.69 13.49 13.20
C GLN A 646 19.58 13.79 12.19
N GLN A 647 19.90 14.40 11.05
CA GLN A 647 18.89 14.67 10.02
C GLN A 647 18.30 13.38 9.47
N LEU A 648 19.09 12.30 9.33
CA LEU A 648 18.60 10.98 8.92
C LEU A 648 17.66 10.36 9.96
N GLU A 649 17.97 10.52 11.26
CA GLU A 649 17.09 10.08 12.35
C GLU A 649 15.80 10.93 12.43
N ASP A 650 15.89 12.23 12.15
CA ASP A 650 14.73 13.13 12.16
C ASP A 650 13.68 12.76 11.10
N ARG A 651 14.09 12.15 9.97
CA ARG A 651 13.16 11.64 8.94
C ARG A 651 12.18 10.59 9.46
N LYS A 652 12.48 9.96 10.61
CA LYS A 652 11.62 8.99 11.28
C LYS A 652 10.52 9.63 12.13
N ILE A 653 10.59 10.95 12.32
CA ILE A 653 9.60 11.73 13.05
C ILE A 653 8.52 12.18 12.07
N TYR A 654 7.28 11.94 12.43
CA TYR A 654 6.12 12.45 11.74
C TYR A 654 5.67 13.74 12.42
N ASN A 655 5.56 14.84 11.65
CA ASN A 655 5.12 16.15 12.15
C ASN A 655 3.87 16.58 11.39
N THR A 656 2.72 16.56 12.06
CA THR A 656 1.43 16.78 11.43
C THR A 656 1.19 18.23 11.01
N HIS A 657 2.07 19.15 11.43
CA HIS A 657 2.04 20.54 11.00
C HIS A 657 2.64 20.73 9.59
N ALA A 658 3.42 19.76 9.11
CA ALA A 658 3.97 19.80 7.77
C ALA A 658 2.85 19.73 6.72
N PHE A 659 3.05 20.42 5.59
CA PHE A 659 2.10 20.44 4.48
C PHE A 659 1.71 19.03 4.01
N GLY A 660 0.40 18.77 3.94
CA GLY A 660 -0.17 17.48 3.55
C GLY A 660 -0.11 16.40 4.63
N GLN A 661 0.37 16.72 5.85
CA GLN A 661 0.57 15.76 6.94
C GLN A 661 -0.43 15.95 8.10
N ASP A 662 -1.48 16.77 7.93
CA ASP A 662 -2.46 16.97 9.00
C ASP A 662 -3.09 15.63 9.44
N ASN A 663 -3.24 15.48 10.76
CA ASN A 663 -3.85 14.30 11.38
C ASN A 663 -5.29 14.55 11.84
N GLY A 664 -5.88 15.68 11.48
CA GLY A 664 -7.28 15.98 11.73
C GLY A 664 -8.23 15.16 10.86
N GLY A 665 -9.53 15.31 11.13
CA GLY A 665 -10.57 14.65 10.36
C GLY A 665 -10.99 13.30 10.92
N HIS A 666 -11.96 12.69 10.24
CA HIS A 666 -12.66 11.49 10.70
C HIS A 666 -13.26 11.69 12.11
N GLU A 667 -13.62 12.95 12.42
CA GLU A 667 -13.98 13.44 13.76
C GLU A 667 -15.33 12.92 14.25
N PHE A 668 -16.17 12.39 13.35
CA PHE A 668 -17.46 11.81 13.69
C PHE A 668 -17.35 10.60 14.64
N ASN A 669 -16.15 10.04 14.81
CA ASN A 669 -15.86 9.00 15.82
C ASN A 669 -15.76 9.54 17.26
N ALA A 670 -15.67 10.86 17.47
CA ALA A 670 -15.53 11.47 18.80
C ALA A 670 -16.68 11.09 19.75
N VAL A 671 -17.87 10.81 19.20
CA VAL A 671 -19.07 10.43 19.95
C VAL A 671 -19.05 8.98 20.47
N LEU A 672 -18.11 8.15 20.02
CA LEU A 672 -17.98 6.77 20.51
C LEU A 672 -17.61 6.77 22.00
N THR A 673 -18.04 5.73 22.71
CA THR A 673 -17.54 5.45 24.05
C THR A 673 -16.30 4.56 23.98
N ASP A 674 -15.43 4.61 24.99
CA ASP A 674 -14.23 3.75 25.01
C ASP A 674 -14.55 2.24 24.92
N PRO A 675 -15.61 1.70 25.56
CA PRO A 675 -16.03 0.31 25.33
C PRO A 675 -16.42 0.00 23.88
N GLU A 676 -17.13 0.92 23.19
CA GLU A 676 -17.45 0.77 21.77
C GLU A 676 -16.20 0.76 20.91
N ARG A 677 -15.22 1.61 21.21
CA ARG A 677 -13.92 1.63 20.51
C ARG A 677 -13.17 0.31 20.66
N LEU A 678 -13.11 -0.23 21.87
CA LEU A 678 -12.46 -1.52 22.14
C LEU A 678 -13.15 -2.67 21.41
N ALA A 679 -14.50 -2.68 21.40
CA ALA A 679 -15.27 -3.67 20.66
C ALA A 679 -15.01 -3.58 19.15
N LEU A 680 -15.04 -2.37 18.58
CA LEU A 680 -14.72 -2.13 17.17
C LEU A 680 -13.30 -2.59 16.83
N ILE A 681 -12.30 -2.24 17.64
CA ILE A 681 -10.92 -2.71 17.45
C ILE A 681 -10.84 -4.23 17.46
N GLU A 682 -11.53 -4.88 18.40
CA GLU A 682 -11.53 -6.35 18.48
C GLU A 682 -12.15 -7.00 17.24
N TYR A 683 -13.20 -6.38 16.69
CA TYR A 683 -13.79 -6.80 15.42
C TYR A 683 -12.84 -6.60 14.23
N LEU A 684 -12.16 -5.46 14.15
CA LEU A 684 -11.22 -5.17 13.06
C LEU A 684 -10.02 -6.13 13.03
N LYS A 685 -9.66 -6.78 14.15
CA LYS A 685 -8.68 -7.88 14.16
C LYS A 685 -9.14 -9.11 13.37
N THR A 686 -10.45 -9.25 13.15
CA THR A 686 -11.03 -10.40 12.41
C THR A 686 -11.10 -10.17 10.89
N LEU A 687 -10.86 -8.94 10.44
CA LEU A 687 -10.92 -8.52 9.03
C LEU A 687 -9.55 -8.58 8.36
#